data_AF-A0A0C9V2G6-F1
#
_entry.id   AF-A0A0C9V2G6-F1
#
_cell.length_a   1.000
_cell.length_b   1.000
_cell.length_c   1.000
_cell.angle_alpha   90.00
_cell.angle_beta   90.00
_cell.angle_gamma   90.00
#
_symmetry.space_group_name_H-M   'P 1'
#
loop_
_entity.id
_entity.type
_entity.pdbx_description
1 polymer ?
#
loop_
_entity_poly.entity_id
_entity_poly.type
_entity_poly.pdbx_seq_one_letter_code
_entity_poly.pdbx_strand_id
1 'polypeptide(L)'
;MSTFPNTRAQFENIFDGLPAEAQRQFLQDQVFPLLSLNQQSKLLNQIEDTKKRFRKLPQLDLAAKKAEIDALFVEIRRDSHRHTSTSIRADISGEIIEGISAWMSEIWQTVFEFAVEFDLAHRCLLFASETLHKLMHTGCGCNCILMSMHIYVQIRDSHGKVVKEFSNTGANKLDNVFLWVWRDLLLKMLSSSQALSKLAIPRMLQEIQTATRDPATALYRLLCCVSSTSEDDDDLYSDTFSSCSVDDEVNVSATDPSKASYWDIEMASNLARLRLHITDTLLDTFKTSPSFSLFRTLSILRSLCLVDVIPFLEESVPCSSQAAVAALDIFTYADLPDRVISVFDQARTVFRPRDAEQMGDAVGFLLTKKLFKPAFEVIERELQDTVVSIRSAVLAAFPRIDTPAAKKLWDEEVQGKRAGSNDRKNGIESWMDAIVRVGQPPNPLHFAAMLMGLPTGFDPEDTEEQDPFIFSNIKEDHPDYEDLRETWRPQLRQRFQKWTGQAEMAKKSQGGLKILDETEKDIKEQLPWLQFSDVVEEMINRLQDVASKFFVCEALEAISSFMASQRRRAIAARARAERAKSKQNGNPKKSPITGRHSRADRARPSSSFGAGPSSSGLGPSSSAAGPSGASTSTAQPTPTVTRTVPPPMPPFGDESDDEDFMPALMFDFPKPGLEDLD
;
A
#
# COMPACT_ATOMS: atom_id res chain seq x y z
N MET A 1 13.25 -62.12 49.06
CA MET A 1 13.98 -61.33 48.06
C MET A 1 13.55 -61.83 46.68
N SER A 2 12.44 -61.29 46.18
CA SER A 2 11.85 -61.68 44.89
C SER A 2 12.58 -60.95 43.76
N THR A 3 13.05 -61.74 42.81
CA THR A 3 13.64 -61.33 41.55
C THR A 3 12.67 -60.48 40.72
N PHE A 4 12.94 -59.18 40.56
CA PHE A 4 12.35 -58.29 39.53
C PHE A 4 13.32 -58.04 38.34
N PRO A 5 13.80 -59.06 37.59
CA PRO A 5 14.76 -58.85 36.51
C PRO A 5 14.17 -58.26 35.23
N ASN A 6 12.85 -58.05 35.12
CA ASN A 6 12.21 -57.63 33.86
C ASN A 6 11.73 -56.16 33.82
N THR A 7 11.79 -55.44 34.95
CA THR A 7 11.27 -54.06 35.02
C THR A 7 12.21 -53.05 34.36
N ARG A 8 13.52 -53.29 34.38
CA ARG A 8 14.52 -52.40 33.77
C ARG A 8 14.44 -52.40 32.24
N ALA A 9 14.42 -53.57 31.61
CA ALA A 9 14.34 -53.67 30.16
C ALA A 9 13.02 -53.11 29.61
N GLN A 10 11.92 -53.30 30.36
CA GLN A 10 10.63 -52.67 30.03
C GLN A 10 10.69 -51.16 30.19
N PHE A 11 11.31 -50.65 31.25
CA PHE A 11 11.52 -49.21 31.43
C PHE A 11 12.33 -48.62 30.27
N GLU A 12 13.49 -49.19 29.93
CA GLU A 12 14.36 -48.72 28.84
C GLU A 12 13.60 -48.70 27.51
N ASN A 13 12.89 -49.78 27.16
CA ASN A 13 12.10 -49.84 25.93
C ASN A 13 10.95 -48.81 25.89
N ILE A 14 10.29 -48.54 27.03
CA ILE A 14 9.24 -47.52 27.05
C ILE A 14 9.84 -46.11 26.99
N PHE A 15 10.91 -45.86 27.74
CA PHE A 15 11.57 -44.57 27.83
C PHE A 15 12.18 -44.15 26.48
N ASP A 16 12.88 -45.07 25.80
CA ASP A 16 13.49 -44.83 24.49
C ASP A 16 12.45 -44.55 23.39
N GLY A 17 11.20 -44.98 23.60
CA GLY A 17 10.09 -44.71 22.68
C GLY A 17 9.41 -43.35 22.87
N LEU A 18 9.78 -42.57 23.89
CA LEU A 18 9.23 -41.23 24.11
C LEU A 18 10.07 -40.17 23.37
N PRO A 19 9.45 -39.05 22.90
CA PRO A 19 10.21 -37.91 22.40
C PRO A 19 11.22 -37.39 23.43
N ALA A 20 12.36 -36.85 22.99
CA ALA A 20 13.45 -36.44 23.88
C ALA A 20 13.01 -35.42 24.95
N GLU A 21 12.04 -34.57 24.64
CA GLU A 21 11.48 -33.60 25.59
C GLU A 21 10.53 -34.26 26.59
N ALA A 22 9.69 -35.19 26.13
CA ALA A 22 8.84 -36.01 27.00
C ALA A 22 9.68 -36.87 27.95
N GLN A 23 10.80 -37.42 27.47
CA GLN A 23 11.78 -38.13 28.30
C GLN A 23 12.31 -37.23 29.42
N ARG A 24 12.75 -36.01 29.10
CA ARG A 24 13.26 -35.05 30.09
C ARG A 24 12.20 -34.65 31.11
N GLN A 25 10.99 -34.33 30.64
CA GLN A 25 9.89 -33.96 31.52
C GLN A 25 9.51 -35.13 32.43
N PHE A 26 9.42 -36.34 31.89
CA PHE A 26 9.15 -37.53 32.67
C PHE A 26 10.22 -37.76 33.76
N LEU A 27 11.50 -37.58 33.44
CA LEU A 27 12.58 -37.65 34.42
C LEU A 27 12.41 -36.61 35.54
N GLN A 28 12.10 -35.36 35.17
CA GLN A 28 11.98 -34.25 36.12
C GLN A 28 10.75 -34.35 37.02
N ASP A 29 9.58 -34.58 36.42
CA ASP A 29 8.30 -34.51 37.12
C ASP A 29 8.00 -35.80 37.88
N GLN A 30 8.53 -36.94 37.43
CA GLN A 30 8.13 -38.24 37.96
C GLN A 30 9.28 -39.06 38.53
N VAL A 31 10.40 -39.19 37.81
CA VAL A 31 11.52 -40.01 38.31
C VAL A 31 12.20 -39.36 39.50
N PHE A 32 12.55 -38.08 39.44
CA PHE A 32 13.26 -37.42 40.55
C PHE A 32 12.46 -37.40 41.87
N PRO A 33 11.15 -37.09 41.89
CA PRO A 33 10.38 -37.19 43.13
C PRO A 33 10.30 -38.63 43.64
N LEU A 34 10.24 -39.63 42.76
CA LEU A 34 10.12 -41.03 43.14
C LEU A 34 11.45 -41.69 43.53
N LEU A 35 12.61 -41.14 43.14
CA LEU A 35 13.90 -41.57 43.69
C LEU A 35 13.99 -41.35 45.21
N SER A 36 13.11 -40.53 45.79
CA SER A 36 13.01 -40.31 47.24
C SER A 36 12.09 -41.31 47.97
N LEU A 37 11.28 -42.12 47.25
CA LEU A 37 10.25 -42.99 47.83
C LEU A 37 10.22 -44.35 47.12
N ASN A 38 10.20 -45.47 47.87
CA ASN A 38 10.13 -46.84 47.33
C ASN A 38 8.77 -47.19 46.64
N GLN A 39 8.35 -46.46 45.60
CA GLN A 39 7.05 -46.62 44.91
C GLN A 39 7.19 -46.98 43.42
N GLN A 40 7.92 -48.06 43.11
CA GLN A 40 8.20 -48.49 41.73
C GLN A 40 6.96 -48.86 40.89
N SER A 41 5.91 -49.42 41.50
CA SER A 41 4.69 -49.80 40.76
C SER A 41 3.90 -48.60 40.25
N LYS A 42 3.86 -47.50 41.02
CA LYS A 42 3.23 -46.26 40.58
C LYS A 42 3.99 -45.63 39.41
N LEU A 43 5.33 -45.66 39.46
CA LEU A 43 6.18 -45.20 38.37
C LEU A 43 5.86 -45.94 37.06
N LEU A 44 5.78 -47.27 37.09
CA LEU A 44 5.47 -48.08 35.91
C LEU A 44 4.09 -47.77 35.32
N ASN A 45 3.07 -47.60 36.17
CA ASN A 45 1.73 -47.22 35.71
C ASN A 45 1.74 -45.84 35.06
N GLN A 46 2.43 -44.86 35.66
CA GLN A 46 2.51 -43.51 35.09
C GLN A 46 3.32 -43.47 33.78
N ILE A 47 4.37 -44.28 33.67
CA ILE A 47 5.11 -44.48 32.42
C ILE A 47 4.20 -45.03 31.34
N GLU A 48 3.41 -46.06 31.67
CA GLU A 48 2.51 -46.68 30.72
C GLU A 48 1.41 -45.71 30.27
N ASP A 49 0.88 -44.90 31.19
CA ASP A 49 -0.08 -43.84 30.88
C ASP A 49 0.54 -42.74 30.00
N THR A 50 1.80 -42.37 30.28
CA THR A 50 2.57 -41.43 29.46
C THR A 50 2.78 -42.00 28.05
N LYS A 51 3.20 -43.27 27.93
CA LYS A 51 3.33 -43.96 26.64
C LYS A 51 2.00 -44.02 25.89
N LYS A 52 0.90 -44.33 26.59
CA LYS A 52 -0.45 -44.37 26.00
C LYS A 52 -0.87 -43.01 25.46
N ARG A 53 -0.55 -41.91 26.18
CA ARG A 53 -0.75 -40.55 25.70
C ARG A 53 0.03 -40.32 24.40
N PHE A 54 1.34 -40.54 24.40
CA PHE A 54 2.20 -40.28 23.24
C PHE A 54 2.01 -41.24 22.04
N ARG A 55 1.29 -42.36 22.18
CA ARG A 55 0.91 -43.20 21.03
C ARG A 55 0.00 -42.49 20.02
N LYS A 56 -0.72 -41.46 20.46
CA LYS A 56 -1.58 -40.63 19.60
C LYS A 56 -0.84 -39.40 19.04
N LEU A 57 0.45 -39.25 19.32
CA LEU A 57 1.25 -38.12 18.84
C LEU A 57 1.34 -38.19 17.30
N PRO A 58 0.89 -37.15 16.58
CA PRO A 58 1.12 -37.04 15.15
C PRO A 58 2.62 -37.03 14.83
N GLN A 59 3.02 -37.68 13.75
CA GLN A 59 4.43 -37.69 13.33
C GLN A 59 4.68 -36.52 12.39
N LEU A 60 5.35 -35.47 12.89
CA LEU A 60 5.73 -34.31 12.07
C LEU A 60 6.96 -34.65 11.20
N ASP A 61 6.73 -35.17 9.99
CA ASP A 61 7.80 -35.39 9.01
C ASP A 61 7.92 -34.23 8.02
N LEU A 62 8.69 -33.22 8.41
CA LEU A 62 8.99 -32.05 7.56
C LEU A 62 9.65 -32.45 6.24
N ALA A 63 10.50 -33.48 6.25
CA ALA A 63 11.25 -33.88 5.05
C ALA A 63 10.33 -34.55 4.03
N ALA A 64 9.45 -35.44 4.49
CA ALA A 64 8.43 -36.06 3.64
C ALA A 64 7.46 -35.02 3.08
N LYS A 65 6.93 -34.12 3.92
CA LYS A 65 5.99 -33.09 3.48
C LYS A 65 6.63 -32.11 2.49
N LYS A 66 7.90 -31.78 2.68
CA LYS A 66 8.66 -30.97 1.74
C LYS A 66 8.85 -31.66 0.39
N ALA A 67 9.20 -32.94 0.38
CA ALA A 67 9.35 -33.70 -0.86
C ALA A 67 8.03 -33.82 -1.65
N GLU A 68 6.90 -34.01 -0.94
CA GLU A 68 5.55 -34.01 -1.52
C GLU A 68 5.23 -32.68 -2.22
N ILE A 69 5.38 -31.56 -1.50
CA ILE A 69 5.07 -30.22 -2.03
C ILE A 69 6.04 -29.81 -3.15
N ASP A 70 7.33 -30.13 -3.03
CA ASP A 70 8.32 -29.85 -4.07
C ASP A 70 7.99 -30.61 -5.36
N ALA A 71 7.46 -31.84 -5.27
CA ALA A 71 6.96 -32.59 -6.42
C ALA A 71 5.78 -31.87 -7.10
N LEU A 72 4.81 -31.38 -6.32
CA LEU A 72 3.67 -30.60 -6.85
C LEU A 72 4.13 -29.30 -7.53
N PHE A 73 5.13 -28.60 -6.99
CA PHE A 73 5.71 -27.44 -7.66
C PHE A 73 6.40 -27.77 -8.98
N VAL A 74 7.07 -28.93 -9.08
CA VAL A 74 7.65 -29.39 -10.35
C VAL A 74 6.54 -29.63 -11.38
N GLU A 75 5.39 -30.15 -10.96
CA GLU A 75 4.23 -30.32 -11.84
C GLU A 75 3.63 -28.98 -12.29
N ILE A 76 3.48 -27.99 -11.38
CA ILE A 76 3.05 -26.63 -11.74
C ILE A 76 3.99 -26.02 -12.79
N ARG A 77 5.31 -26.15 -12.61
CA ARG A 77 6.29 -25.64 -13.58
C ARG A 77 6.19 -26.38 -14.91
N ARG A 78 6.04 -27.70 -14.89
CA ARG A 78 5.86 -28.49 -16.12
C ARG A 78 4.61 -28.09 -16.88
N ASP A 79 3.53 -27.79 -16.17
CA ASP A 79 2.27 -27.32 -16.76
C ASP A 79 2.36 -25.88 -17.26
N SER A 80 3.17 -25.01 -16.63
CA SER A 80 3.40 -23.64 -17.12
C SER A 80 3.92 -23.58 -18.57
N HIS A 81 4.67 -24.61 -18.99
CA HIS A 81 5.17 -24.76 -20.35
C HIS A 81 4.12 -25.30 -21.34
N ARG A 82 2.99 -25.82 -20.85
CA ARG A 82 1.89 -26.34 -21.66
C ARG A 82 0.80 -25.28 -21.70
N HIS A 83 0.75 -24.48 -22.76
CA HIS A 83 -0.13 -23.31 -22.87
C HIS A 83 -1.65 -23.59 -22.92
N THR A 84 -2.13 -24.76 -22.49
CA THR A 84 -3.48 -25.23 -22.83
C THR A 84 -4.44 -25.48 -21.66
N SER A 85 -4.03 -25.40 -20.39
CA SER A 85 -4.93 -25.76 -19.28
C SER A 85 -4.72 -25.00 -17.96
N THR A 86 -5.43 -23.89 -17.77
CA THR A 86 -5.51 -23.19 -16.47
C THR A 86 -6.16 -24.05 -15.36
N SER A 87 -7.00 -25.02 -15.72
CA SER A 87 -7.70 -25.90 -14.77
C SER A 87 -6.75 -26.78 -13.95
N ILE A 88 -5.77 -27.43 -14.60
CA ILE A 88 -4.84 -28.36 -13.92
C ILE A 88 -4.02 -27.63 -12.86
N ARG A 89 -3.61 -26.39 -13.15
CA ARG A 89 -2.88 -25.55 -12.20
C ARG A 89 -3.71 -25.21 -10.96
N ALA A 90 -4.99 -24.92 -11.14
CA ALA A 90 -5.90 -24.64 -10.03
C ALA A 90 -6.03 -25.88 -9.14
N ASP A 91 -6.16 -27.06 -9.74
CA ASP A 91 -6.26 -28.34 -9.02
C ASP A 91 -4.99 -28.63 -8.20
N ILE A 92 -3.79 -28.52 -8.80
CA ILE A 92 -2.52 -28.73 -8.08
C ILE A 92 -2.31 -27.70 -6.97
N SER A 93 -2.67 -26.44 -7.23
CA SER A 93 -2.60 -25.40 -6.19
C SER A 93 -3.55 -25.68 -5.04
N GLY A 94 -4.75 -26.19 -5.36
CA GLY A 94 -5.72 -26.63 -4.37
C GLY A 94 -5.21 -27.79 -3.54
N GLU A 95 -4.55 -28.78 -4.17
CA GLU A 95 -3.92 -29.92 -3.48
C GLU A 95 -2.81 -29.48 -2.52
N ILE A 96 -1.95 -28.52 -2.91
CA ILE A 96 -0.95 -27.94 -2.01
C ILE A 96 -1.63 -27.27 -0.80
N ILE A 97 -2.67 -26.46 -1.05
CA ILE A 97 -3.39 -25.74 0.01
C ILE A 97 -4.12 -26.71 0.96
N GLU A 98 -4.77 -27.74 0.42
CA GLU A 98 -5.45 -28.77 1.20
C GLU A 98 -4.44 -29.57 2.04
N GLY A 99 -3.32 -29.96 1.44
CA GLY A 99 -2.24 -30.68 2.11
C GLY A 99 -1.63 -29.89 3.27
N ILE A 100 -1.43 -28.57 3.11
CA ILE A 100 -0.98 -27.68 4.19
C ILE A 100 -2.07 -27.51 5.25
N SER A 101 -3.31 -27.30 4.83
CA SER A 101 -4.46 -27.07 5.72
C SER A 101 -4.72 -28.27 6.64
N ALA A 102 -4.66 -29.49 6.11
CA ALA A 102 -4.78 -30.71 6.90
C ALA A 102 -3.65 -30.84 7.93
N TRP A 103 -2.42 -30.47 7.54
CA TRP A 103 -1.25 -30.57 8.39
C TRP A 103 -1.29 -29.63 9.61
N MET A 104 -2.06 -28.53 9.55
CA MET A 104 -2.22 -27.61 10.68
C MET A 104 -2.78 -28.27 11.93
N SER A 105 -3.69 -29.25 11.78
CA SER A 105 -4.22 -30.01 12.92
C SER A 105 -3.12 -30.82 13.63
N GLU A 106 -2.24 -31.47 12.85
CA GLU A 106 -1.17 -32.31 13.39
C GLU A 106 -0.11 -31.47 14.13
N ILE A 107 0.27 -30.33 13.53
CA ILE A 107 1.19 -29.37 14.15
C ILE A 107 0.59 -28.85 15.45
N TRP A 108 -0.67 -28.40 15.42
CA TRP A 108 -1.34 -27.86 16.59
C TRP A 108 -1.47 -28.90 17.72
N GLN A 109 -1.88 -30.13 17.42
CA GLN A 109 -1.96 -31.21 18.43
C GLN A 109 -0.60 -31.47 19.08
N THR A 110 0.46 -31.56 18.27
CA THR A 110 1.84 -31.80 18.74
C THR A 110 2.28 -30.76 19.77
N VAL A 111 2.04 -29.47 19.49
CA VAL A 111 2.46 -28.39 20.39
C VAL A 111 1.49 -28.14 21.53
N PHE A 112 0.18 -28.13 21.28
CA PHE A 112 -0.81 -27.72 22.26
C PHE A 112 -1.18 -28.86 23.22
N GLU A 113 -1.52 -30.04 22.69
CA GLU A 113 -1.97 -31.18 23.50
C GLU A 113 -0.82 -31.98 24.09
N PHE A 114 0.23 -32.21 23.30
CA PHE A 114 1.37 -33.02 23.73
C PHE A 114 2.50 -32.20 24.33
N ALA A 115 2.60 -30.90 24.01
CA ALA A 115 3.62 -29.98 24.51
C ALA A 115 5.05 -30.47 24.24
N VAL A 116 5.28 -30.97 23.02
CA VAL A 116 6.58 -31.47 22.56
C VAL A 116 6.93 -30.89 21.18
N GLU A 117 8.21 -30.98 20.84
CA GLU A 117 8.83 -30.66 19.54
C GLU A 117 8.54 -29.24 19.05
N PHE A 118 8.52 -28.25 19.97
CA PHE A 118 8.21 -26.86 19.65
C PHE A 118 9.04 -26.28 18.49
N ASP A 119 10.33 -26.60 18.43
CA ASP A 119 11.23 -26.15 17.36
C ASP A 119 10.89 -26.80 16.00
N LEU A 120 10.58 -28.10 15.98
CA LEU A 120 10.18 -28.79 14.75
C LEU A 120 8.84 -28.25 14.25
N ALA A 121 7.85 -28.10 15.14
CA ALA A 121 6.56 -27.52 14.80
C ALA A 121 6.69 -26.09 14.25
N HIS A 122 7.54 -25.27 14.85
CA HIS A 122 7.85 -23.93 14.34
C HIS A 122 8.45 -23.99 12.92
N ARG A 123 9.41 -24.88 12.66
CA ARG A 123 9.98 -25.09 11.31
C ARG A 123 8.96 -25.60 10.29
N CYS A 124 8.02 -26.45 10.71
CA CYS A 124 6.90 -26.88 9.86
C CYS A 124 6.00 -25.71 9.46
N LEU A 125 5.69 -24.81 10.39
CA LEU A 125 4.89 -23.61 10.12
C LEU A 125 5.64 -22.61 9.21
N LEU A 126 6.95 -22.41 9.42
CA LEU A 126 7.77 -21.60 8.51
C LEU A 126 7.72 -22.16 7.08
N PHE A 127 7.90 -23.47 6.94
CA PHE A 127 7.82 -24.13 5.63
C PHE A 127 6.43 -24.00 4.98
N ALA A 128 5.35 -24.12 5.75
CA ALA A 128 3.99 -23.90 5.25
C ALA A 128 3.78 -22.46 4.76
N SER A 129 4.23 -21.46 5.52
CA SER A 129 4.14 -20.04 5.16
C SER A 129 4.98 -19.72 3.91
N GLU A 130 6.23 -20.18 3.85
CA GLU A 130 7.07 -20.05 2.65
C GLU A 130 6.46 -20.71 1.42
N THR A 131 5.85 -21.88 1.59
CA THR A 131 5.19 -22.60 0.50
C THR A 131 4.03 -21.80 -0.04
N LEU A 132 3.18 -21.25 0.83
CA LEU A 132 2.08 -20.38 0.43
C LEU A 132 2.60 -19.13 -0.30
N HIS A 133 3.68 -18.53 0.20
CA HIS A 133 4.30 -17.37 -0.44
C HIS A 133 4.84 -17.72 -1.84
N LYS A 134 5.56 -18.85 -1.97
CA LYS A 134 6.06 -19.37 -3.25
C LYS A 134 4.91 -19.63 -4.23
N LEU A 135 3.83 -20.26 -3.77
CA LEU A 135 2.64 -20.57 -4.59
C LEU A 135 2.04 -19.30 -5.20
N MET A 136 1.94 -18.22 -4.42
CA MET A 136 1.45 -16.92 -4.89
C MET A 136 2.42 -16.19 -5.83
N HIS A 137 3.69 -16.60 -5.91
CA HIS A 137 4.73 -15.94 -6.71
C HIS A 137 5.20 -16.76 -7.91
N THR A 138 4.72 -17.98 -8.10
CA THR A 138 5.15 -18.93 -9.15
C THR A 138 4.91 -18.47 -10.60
N GLY A 139 4.61 -17.18 -10.85
CA GLY A 139 4.82 -16.50 -12.13
C GLY A 139 3.84 -16.91 -13.24
N CYS A 140 2.69 -17.43 -12.87
CA CYS A 140 1.82 -18.20 -13.76
C CYS A 140 0.46 -17.51 -13.98
N GLY A 141 0.46 -16.28 -14.50
CA GLY A 141 -0.76 -15.52 -14.85
C GLY A 141 -1.38 -14.75 -13.67
N CYS A 142 -2.67 -14.39 -13.78
CA CYS A 142 -3.40 -13.71 -12.69
C CYS A 142 -3.49 -14.61 -11.45
N ASN A 143 -3.21 -14.07 -10.27
CA ASN A 143 -3.44 -14.71 -8.96
C ASN A 143 -4.94 -14.83 -8.59
N CYS A 144 -5.84 -14.41 -9.48
CA CYS A 144 -7.28 -14.38 -9.32
C CYS A 144 -7.83 -15.70 -8.72
N ILE A 145 -7.42 -16.85 -9.29
CA ILE A 145 -7.91 -18.18 -8.86
C ILE A 145 -7.54 -18.46 -7.40
N LEU A 146 -6.29 -18.16 -7.00
CA LEU A 146 -5.84 -18.34 -5.63
C LEU A 146 -6.54 -17.39 -4.67
N MET A 147 -6.81 -16.15 -5.11
CA MET A 147 -7.50 -15.14 -4.29
C MET A 147 -9.00 -15.44 -4.15
N SER A 148 -9.61 -16.12 -5.12
CA SER A 148 -11.02 -16.51 -5.09
C SER A 148 -11.28 -17.91 -4.54
N MET A 149 -10.23 -18.68 -4.22
CA MET A 149 -10.38 -20.05 -3.72
C MET A 149 -11.00 -20.04 -2.33
N HIS A 150 -12.13 -20.71 -2.14
CA HIS A 150 -12.72 -20.91 -0.83
C HIS A 150 -11.95 -21.99 -0.07
N ILE A 151 -11.36 -21.62 1.07
CA ILE A 151 -10.53 -22.50 1.87
C ILE A 151 -11.22 -22.72 3.20
N TYR A 152 -11.42 -24.00 3.51
CA TYR A 152 -12.05 -24.44 4.73
C TYR A 152 -11.07 -25.25 5.56
N VAL A 153 -10.70 -24.73 6.73
CA VAL A 153 -9.74 -25.38 7.62
C VAL A 153 -10.40 -25.69 8.96
N GLN A 154 -10.38 -26.95 9.35
CA GLN A 154 -10.80 -27.40 10.68
C GLN A 154 -9.60 -27.89 11.46
N ILE A 155 -9.31 -27.25 12.58
CA ILE A 155 -8.32 -27.72 13.54
C ILE A 155 -9.04 -28.62 14.54
N ARG A 156 -8.64 -29.90 14.58
CA ARG A 156 -9.26 -30.92 15.42
C ARG A 156 -8.33 -31.35 16.55
N ASP A 157 -8.92 -31.73 17.68
CA ASP A 157 -8.19 -32.33 18.79
C ASP A 157 -7.86 -33.81 18.53
N SER A 158 -7.09 -34.46 19.41
CA SER A 158 -6.76 -35.89 19.31
C SER A 158 -7.96 -36.84 19.47
N HIS A 159 -9.14 -36.32 19.78
CA HIS A 159 -10.42 -37.04 19.80
C HIS A 159 -11.24 -36.79 18.54
N GLY A 160 -10.74 -35.97 17.61
CA GLY A 160 -11.41 -35.59 16.36
C GLY A 160 -12.44 -34.46 16.52
N LYS A 161 -12.59 -33.87 17.70
CA LYS A 161 -13.49 -32.73 17.94
C LYS A 161 -12.88 -31.47 17.33
N VAL A 162 -13.70 -30.70 16.62
CA VAL A 162 -13.27 -29.41 16.06
C VAL A 162 -13.06 -28.40 17.19
N VAL A 163 -11.84 -27.87 17.28
CA VAL A 163 -11.43 -26.84 18.24
C VAL A 163 -11.63 -25.45 17.66
N LYS A 164 -11.25 -25.28 16.39
CA LYS A 164 -11.42 -24.04 15.64
C LYS A 164 -11.67 -24.35 14.18
N GLU A 165 -12.54 -23.55 13.59
CA GLU A 165 -12.92 -23.60 12.20
C GLU A 165 -12.61 -22.25 11.56
N PHE A 166 -12.09 -22.31 10.35
CA PHE A 166 -11.78 -21.16 9.51
C PHE A 166 -12.45 -21.36 8.16
N SER A 167 -13.32 -20.42 7.81
CA SER A 167 -13.83 -20.25 6.46
C SER A 167 -13.18 -18.99 5.93
N ASN A 168 -12.40 -19.08 4.85
CA ASN A 168 -11.80 -17.90 4.26
C ASN A 168 -11.84 -18.00 2.74
N THR A 169 -12.14 -16.88 2.09
CA THR A 169 -11.94 -16.72 0.64
C THR A 169 -10.53 -16.19 0.37
N GLY A 170 -9.72 -17.00 -0.30
CA GLY A 170 -8.38 -16.67 -0.76
C GLY A 170 -7.25 -17.41 -0.02
N ALA A 171 -6.30 -17.95 -0.77
CA ALA A 171 -5.11 -18.65 -0.27
C ALA A 171 -4.27 -17.81 0.69
N ASN A 172 -4.16 -16.50 0.44
CA ASN A 172 -3.46 -15.57 1.33
C ASN A 172 -4.04 -15.49 2.73
N LYS A 173 -5.31 -15.89 2.95
CA LYS A 173 -5.92 -15.90 4.28
C LYS A 173 -5.47 -17.09 5.14
N LEU A 174 -4.81 -18.09 4.55
CA LEU A 174 -4.25 -19.21 5.30
C LEU A 174 -3.13 -18.77 6.27
N ASP A 175 -2.51 -17.61 6.03
CA ASP A 175 -1.60 -16.95 6.98
C ASP A 175 -2.25 -16.73 8.36
N ASN A 176 -3.57 -16.46 8.41
CA ASN A 176 -4.29 -16.30 9.66
C ASN A 176 -4.36 -17.62 10.46
N VAL A 177 -4.46 -18.76 9.76
CA VAL A 177 -4.43 -20.08 10.39
C VAL A 177 -3.03 -20.35 10.96
N PHE A 178 -1.98 -20.03 10.20
CA PHE A 178 -0.59 -20.19 10.66
C PHE A 178 -0.31 -19.35 11.91
N LEU A 179 -0.68 -18.07 11.89
CA LEU A 179 -0.52 -17.15 13.03
C LEU A 179 -1.31 -17.62 14.26
N TRP A 180 -2.49 -18.20 14.07
CA TRP A 180 -3.28 -18.78 15.16
C TRP A 180 -2.59 -19.99 15.79
N VAL A 181 -2.02 -20.90 14.98
CA VAL A 181 -1.26 -22.05 15.49
C VAL A 181 0.04 -21.59 16.17
N TRP A 182 0.76 -20.63 15.58
CA TRP A 182 1.95 -20.03 16.20
C TRP A 182 1.64 -19.38 17.54
N ARG A 183 0.53 -18.67 17.69
CA ARG A 183 0.11 -18.11 18.98
C ARG A 183 -0.03 -19.19 20.04
N ASP A 184 -0.76 -20.26 19.73
CA ASP A 184 -0.97 -21.34 20.68
C ASP A 184 0.34 -22.07 21.03
N LEU A 185 1.22 -22.24 20.04
CA LEU A 185 2.59 -22.76 20.22
C LEU A 185 3.37 -21.89 21.22
N LEU A 186 3.42 -20.58 21.01
CA LEU A 186 4.19 -19.65 21.86
C LEU A 186 3.61 -19.53 23.27
N LEU A 187 2.28 -19.47 23.40
CA LEU A 187 1.62 -19.50 24.71
C LEU A 187 1.91 -20.80 25.46
N LYS A 188 1.95 -21.94 24.75
CA LYS A 188 2.27 -23.21 25.37
C LYS A 188 3.72 -23.28 25.83
N MET A 189 4.66 -22.76 25.03
CA MET A 189 6.06 -22.61 25.42
C MET A 189 6.22 -21.74 26.68
N LEU A 190 5.45 -20.65 26.80
CA LEU A 190 5.46 -19.80 28.00
C LEU A 190 4.91 -20.51 29.24
N SER A 191 3.89 -21.35 29.08
CA SER A 191 3.34 -22.18 30.17
C SER A 191 4.20 -23.40 30.53
N SER A 192 5.10 -23.83 29.63
CA SER A 192 5.99 -24.97 29.89
C SER A 192 6.97 -24.68 31.03
N SER A 193 7.38 -25.70 31.78
CA SER A 193 8.46 -25.60 32.77
C SER A 193 9.84 -25.48 32.13
N GLN A 194 9.96 -25.74 30.82
CA GLN A 194 11.22 -25.76 30.10
C GLN A 194 11.74 -24.33 29.81
N ALA A 195 12.72 -23.88 30.62
CA ALA A 195 13.34 -22.56 30.45
C ALA A 195 14.00 -22.37 29.07
N LEU A 196 14.61 -23.43 28.52
CA LEU A 196 15.25 -23.39 27.19
C LEU A 196 14.24 -23.04 26.09
N SER A 197 13.02 -23.57 26.16
CA SER A 197 11.97 -23.30 25.19
C SER A 197 11.58 -21.82 25.24
N LYS A 198 11.46 -21.23 26.44
CA LYS A 198 11.14 -19.80 26.59
C LYS A 198 12.19 -18.87 25.99
N LEU A 199 13.47 -19.26 26.07
CA LEU A 199 14.58 -18.50 25.48
C LEU A 199 14.55 -18.49 23.93
N ALA A 200 13.85 -19.45 23.30
CA ALA A 200 13.73 -19.50 21.84
C ALA A 200 12.65 -18.56 21.29
N ILE A 201 11.74 -18.04 22.12
CA ILE A 201 10.59 -17.24 21.68
C ILE A 201 11.01 -15.99 20.89
N PRO A 202 11.98 -15.15 21.34
CA PRO A 202 12.39 -13.98 20.57
C PRO A 202 12.92 -14.33 19.18
N ARG A 203 13.71 -15.41 19.06
CA ARG A 203 14.21 -15.91 17.77
C ARG A 203 13.04 -16.32 16.87
N MET A 204 12.09 -17.09 17.40
CA MET A 204 10.92 -17.54 16.65
C MET A 204 10.03 -16.38 16.18
N LEU A 205 9.88 -15.32 16.99
CA LEU A 205 9.14 -14.11 16.58
C LEU A 205 9.84 -13.40 15.41
N GLN A 206 11.17 -13.30 15.45
CA GLN A 206 11.96 -12.77 14.34
C GLN A 206 11.83 -13.65 13.08
N GLU A 207 11.85 -14.97 13.23
CA GLU A 207 11.67 -15.92 12.12
C GLU A 207 10.26 -15.79 11.50
N ILE A 208 9.20 -15.69 12.32
CA ILE A 208 7.82 -15.43 11.85
C ILE A 208 7.77 -14.12 11.06
N GLN A 209 8.37 -13.07 11.61
CA GLN A 209 8.41 -11.76 10.97
C GLN A 209 9.03 -11.81 9.57
N THR A 210 10.13 -12.54 9.41
CA THR A 210 10.80 -12.71 8.11
C THR A 210 10.03 -13.61 7.14
N ALA A 211 9.25 -14.57 7.64
CA ALA A 211 8.46 -15.48 6.81
C ALA A 211 7.17 -14.83 6.27
N THR A 212 6.63 -13.85 7.00
CA THR A 212 5.38 -13.18 6.64
C THR A 212 5.60 -11.97 5.74
N ARG A 213 4.60 -11.65 4.90
CA ARG A 213 4.65 -10.51 3.96
C ARG A 213 4.62 -9.14 4.63
N ASP A 214 3.90 -9.05 5.74
CA ASP A 214 3.76 -7.83 6.53
C ASP A 214 4.24 -8.11 7.96
N PRO A 215 5.55 -7.97 8.19
CA PRO A 215 6.20 -8.12 9.48
C PRO A 215 5.45 -7.54 10.68
N ALA A 216 5.02 -6.27 10.55
CA ALA A 216 4.42 -5.52 11.64
C ALA A 216 3.03 -6.05 11.97
N THR A 217 2.21 -6.20 10.94
CA THR A 217 0.83 -6.65 11.11
C THR A 217 0.74 -8.13 11.47
N ALA A 218 1.69 -8.97 11.04
CA ALA A 218 1.71 -10.39 11.36
C ALA A 218 1.84 -10.64 12.88
N LEU A 219 2.81 -10.02 13.55
CA LEU A 219 2.99 -10.19 14.99
C LEU A 219 1.84 -9.60 15.80
N TYR A 220 1.22 -8.53 15.31
CA TYR A 220 -0.02 -8.02 15.88
C TYR A 220 -1.19 -8.99 15.75
N ARG A 221 -1.42 -9.53 14.54
CA ARG A 221 -2.47 -10.52 14.26
C ARG A 221 -2.29 -11.80 15.06
N LEU A 222 -1.05 -12.16 15.41
CA LEU A 222 -0.74 -13.26 16.32
C LEU A 222 -1.40 -13.07 17.69
N LEU A 223 -1.57 -11.83 18.17
CA LEU A 223 -2.30 -11.53 19.41
C LEU A 223 -3.81 -11.40 19.19
N CYS A 224 -4.20 -10.76 18.09
CA CYS A 224 -5.57 -10.26 17.90
C CYS A 224 -6.59 -11.30 17.45
N CYS A 225 -6.25 -12.57 17.26
CA CYS A 225 -7.27 -13.60 17.38
C CYS A 225 -8.49 -13.35 16.52
N VAL A 226 -8.33 -13.30 15.17
CA VAL A 226 -9.40 -13.07 14.17
C VAL A 226 -10.73 -13.42 14.81
N SER A 227 -11.36 -12.39 15.39
CA SER A 227 -12.66 -12.57 15.97
C SER A 227 -13.47 -13.10 14.81
N SER A 228 -14.03 -14.29 14.96
CA SER A 228 -15.03 -14.79 14.04
C SER A 228 -16.24 -13.89 14.21
N THR A 229 -16.13 -12.64 13.78
CA THR A 229 -17.25 -11.79 13.43
C THR A 229 -17.95 -12.58 12.37
N SER A 230 -19.05 -13.20 12.81
CA SER A 230 -20.05 -13.87 11.99
C SER A 230 -20.15 -13.20 10.64
N GLU A 231 -19.80 -13.96 9.60
CA GLU A 231 -19.92 -13.64 8.18
C GLU A 231 -21.40 -13.54 7.77
N ASP A 232 -22.15 -12.60 8.36
CA ASP A 232 -23.56 -12.31 8.03
C ASP A 232 -23.73 -10.88 7.45
N ASP A 233 -22.64 -10.19 7.10
CA ASP A 233 -22.67 -8.90 6.38
C ASP A 233 -22.05 -9.04 4.97
N ASP A 234 -22.62 -9.94 4.17
CA ASP A 234 -22.34 -10.13 2.74
C ASP A 234 -23.02 -9.05 1.87
N ASP A 235 -22.71 -7.76 2.03
CA ASP A 235 -23.31 -6.72 1.15
C ASP A 235 -22.47 -5.44 0.92
N LEU A 236 -21.13 -5.52 0.93
CA LEU A 236 -20.30 -4.37 0.51
C LEU A 236 -19.16 -4.75 -0.45
N TYR A 237 -19.53 -5.22 -1.64
CA TYR A 237 -18.64 -5.17 -2.81
C TYR A 237 -18.44 -3.70 -3.25
N SER A 238 -17.48 -3.01 -2.65
CA SER A 238 -16.91 -1.79 -3.23
C SER A 238 -15.74 -2.19 -4.13
N ASP A 239 -16.05 -2.42 -5.41
CA ASP A 239 -15.10 -2.58 -6.52
C ASP A 239 -14.38 -1.25 -6.81
N THR A 240 -13.60 -0.75 -5.86
CA THR A 240 -12.70 0.38 -6.09
C THR A 240 -11.26 -0.10 -5.94
N PHE A 241 -10.69 -0.58 -7.05
CA PHE A 241 -9.24 -0.67 -7.27
C PHE A 241 -8.62 0.74 -7.35
N SER A 242 -8.86 1.57 -6.34
CA SER A 242 -8.21 2.87 -6.17
C SER A 242 -7.04 2.66 -5.23
N SER A 243 -5.84 2.71 -5.82
CA SER A 243 -4.59 3.19 -5.24
C SER A 243 -4.52 3.14 -3.71
N CYS A 244 -3.70 2.24 -3.20
CA CYS A 244 -3.35 1.96 -1.79
C CYS A 244 -3.18 3.19 -0.87
N SER A 245 -4.25 3.92 -0.56
CA SER A 245 -4.30 4.74 0.65
C SER A 245 -4.64 3.80 1.79
N VAL A 246 -3.73 3.68 2.75
CA VAL A 246 -3.82 2.84 3.96
C VAL A 246 -4.83 3.41 4.97
N ASP A 247 -5.87 4.07 4.46
CA ASP A 247 -6.90 4.81 5.19
C ASP A 247 -8.19 4.01 5.38
N ASP A 248 -8.23 2.75 4.95
CA ASP A 248 -9.14 1.79 5.55
C ASP A 248 -8.65 1.50 6.97
N GLU A 249 -8.96 2.45 7.86
CA GLU A 249 -8.94 2.30 9.30
C GLU A 249 -9.82 1.10 9.64
N VAL A 250 -9.20 -0.09 9.63
CA VAL A 250 -9.71 -1.22 10.37
C VAL A 250 -9.86 -0.68 11.79
N ASN A 251 -11.10 -0.36 12.17
CA ASN A 251 -11.44 0.11 13.50
C ASN A 251 -11.27 -1.11 14.41
N VAL A 252 -10.01 -1.46 14.68
CA VAL A 252 -9.63 -2.51 15.59
C VAL A 252 -9.88 -1.93 16.96
N SER A 253 -11.15 -2.01 17.37
CA SER A 253 -11.54 -1.83 18.75
C SER A 253 -10.54 -2.63 19.59
N ALA A 254 -9.88 -1.95 20.52
CA ALA A 254 -8.90 -2.54 21.43
C ALA A 254 -9.58 -3.47 22.45
N THR A 255 -10.49 -4.32 21.99
CA THR A 255 -11.07 -5.39 22.77
C THR A 255 -9.95 -6.36 23.12
N ASP A 256 -9.79 -6.60 24.41
CA ASP A 256 -8.86 -7.60 24.91
C ASP A 256 -9.06 -8.91 24.13
N PRO A 257 -7.97 -9.55 23.65
CA PRO A 257 -8.08 -10.74 22.84
C PRO A 257 -8.96 -11.76 23.56
N SER A 258 -10.07 -12.14 22.92
CA SER A 258 -11.03 -13.05 23.54
C SER A 258 -10.32 -14.34 23.94
N LYS A 259 -10.39 -14.68 25.23
CA LYS A 259 -9.82 -15.92 25.74
C LYS A 259 -10.44 -17.09 24.97
N ALA A 260 -9.61 -17.89 24.32
CA ALA A 260 -10.11 -19.09 23.66
C ALA A 260 -10.65 -20.07 24.71
N SER A 261 -11.81 -20.67 24.43
CA SER A 261 -12.52 -21.52 25.41
C SER A 261 -11.73 -22.75 25.86
N TYR A 262 -10.79 -23.21 25.03
CA TYR A 262 -9.93 -24.37 25.29
C TYR A 262 -8.62 -24.00 26.02
N TRP A 263 -8.34 -22.71 26.25
CA TRP A 263 -7.17 -22.30 27.01
C TRP A 263 -7.35 -22.52 28.51
N ASP A 264 -6.34 -23.14 29.13
CA ASP A 264 -6.23 -23.16 30.58
C ASP A 264 -5.95 -21.75 31.15
N ILE A 265 -6.04 -21.61 32.48
CA ILE A 265 -5.85 -20.32 33.17
C ILE A 265 -4.41 -19.83 33.00
N GLU A 266 -3.44 -20.74 32.97
CA GLU A 266 -2.02 -20.40 32.87
C GLU A 266 -1.68 -19.82 31.49
N MET A 267 -2.12 -20.47 30.40
CA MET A 267 -1.95 -19.97 29.04
C MET A 267 -2.60 -18.59 28.86
N ALA A 268 -3.82 -18.42 29.37
CA ALA A 268 -4.49 -17.12 29.35
C ALA A 268 -3.69 -16.04 30.12
N SER A 269 -3.09 -16.40 31.26
CA SER A 269 -2.23 -15.47 32.02
C SER A 269 -0.93 -15.11 31.29
N ASN A 270 -0.42 -15.99 30.45
CA ASN A 270 0.79 -15.78 29.66
C ASN A 270 0.59 -14.91 28.42
N LEU A 271 -0.65 -14.57 28.06
CA LEU A 271 -0.95 -13.67 26.94
C LEU A 271 -0.31 -12.28 27.12
N ALA A 272 -0.32 -11.74 28.34
CA ALA A 272 0.33 -10.47 28.65
C ALA A 272 1.85 -10.54 28.44
N ARG A 273 2.48 -11.69 28.78
CA ARG A 273 3.92 -11.91 28.56
C ARG A 273 4.25 -12.04 27.09
N LEU A 274 3.41 -12.74 26.32
CA LEU A 274 3.57 -12.83 24.87
C LEU A 274 3.45 -11.45 24.21
N ARG A 275 2.48 -10.63 24.66
CA ARG A 275 2.33 -9.24 24.21
C ARG A 275 3.60 -8.41 24.48
N LEU A 276 4.25 -8.59 25.63
CA LEU A 276 5.53 -7.92 25.90
C LEU A 276 6.63 -8.37 24.92
N HIS A 277 6.83 -9.67 24.74
CA HIS A 277 7.83 -10.19 23.78
C HIS A 277 7.61 -9.68 22.35
N ILE A 278 6.35 -9.64 21.90
CA ILE A 278 5.99 -9.10 20.58
C ILE A 278 6.26 -7.60 20.52
N THR A 279 5.91 -6.86 21.56
CA THR A 279 6.15 -5.41 21.64
C THR A 279 7.64 -5.11 21.57
N ASP A 280 8.47 -5.84 22.31
CA ASP A 280 9.93 -5.68 22.31
C ASP A 280 10.51 -5.99 20.92
N THR A 281 10.06 -7.09 20.29
CA THR A 281 10.51 -7.48 18.94
C THR A 281 10.12 -6.43 17.88
N LEU A 282 8.90 -5.90 17.95
CA LEU A 282 8.42 -4.85 17.06
C LEU A 282 9.15 -3.53 17.30
N LEU A 283 9.50 -3.20 18.55
CA LEU A 283 10.29 -2.02 18.88
C LEU A 283 11.72 -2.13 18.34
N ASP A 284 12.34 -3.29 18.46
CA ASP A 284 13.67 -3.54 17.88
C ASP A 284 13.64 -3.47 16.36
N THR A 285 12.58 -4.01 15.74
CA THR A 285 12.33 -3.83 14.30
C THR A 285 12.21 -2.36 13.95
N PHE A 286 11.44 -1.59 14.72
CA PHE A 286 11.22 -0.17 14.48
C PHE A 286 12.53 0.61 14.54
N LYS A 287 13.42 0.26 15.46
CA LYS A 287 14.77 0.86 15.53
C LYS A 287 15.63 0.55 14.31
N THR A 288 15.42 -0.58 13.65
CA THR A 288 16.16 -0.92 12.41
C THR A 288 15.55 -0.30 11.15
N SER A 289 14.22 -0.23 11.08
CA SER A 289 13.46 0.16 9.89
C SER A 289 12.18 0.88 10.35
N PRO A 290 12.28 2.17 10.74
CA PRO A 290 11.14 2.90 11.27
C PRO A 290 10.09 3.09 10.17
N SER A 291 8.82 2.88 10.52
CA SER A 291 7.69 3.10 9.63
C SER A 291 6.43 3.47 10.42
N PHE A 292 5.56 4.26 9.80
CA PHE A 292 4.31 4.70 10.44
C PHE A 292 3.38 3.51 10.75
N SER A 293 3.28 2.53 9.85
CA SER A 293 2.48 1.31 10.07
C SER A 293 2.92 0.56 11.33
N LEU A 294 4.23 0.35 11.50
CA LEU A 294 4.79 -0.32 12.67
C LEU A 294 4.55 0.49 13.95
N PHE A 295 4.63 1.82 13.89
CA PHE A 295 4.28 2.69 15.01
C PHE A 295 2.80 2.58 15.39
N ARG A 296 1.87 2.55 14.43
CA ARG A 296 0.42 2.34 14.71
C ARG A 296 0.21 1.02 15.44
N THR A 297 0.83 -0.06 14.95
CA THR A 297 0.79 -1.36 15.61
C THR A 297 1.31 -1.29 17.05
N LEU A 298 2.48 -0.69 17.26
CA LEU A 298 3.06 -0.54 18.58
C LEU A 298 2.19 0.31 19.51
N SER A 299 1.52 1.34 19.00
CA SER A 299 0.62 2.21 19.78
C SER A 299 -0.61 1.45 20.27
N ILE A 300 -1.14 0.52 19.47
CA ILE A 300 -2.24 -0.35 19.90
C ILE A 300 -1.75 -1.33 20.97
N LEU A 301 -0.53 -1.87 20.81
CA LEU A 301 0.05 -2.82 21.76
C LEU A 301 0.53 -2.17 23.06
N ARG A 302 0.91 -0.90 23.05
CA ARG A 302 1.45 -0.19 24.22
C ARG A 302 1.06 1.29 24.17
N SER A 303 0.22 1.70 25.12
CA SER A 303 -0.30 3.08 25.23
C SER A 303 0.77 4.16 25.37
N LEU A 304 1.95 3.82 25.92
CA LEU A 304 3.07 4.74 26.12
C LEU A 304 4.23 4.47 25.13
N CYS A 305 3.94 4.00 23.91
CA CYS A 305 4.97 3.71 22.91
C CYS A 305 5.78 4.96 22.50
N LEU A 306 5.15 6.14 22.49
CA LEU A 306 5.81 7.40 22.13
C LEU A 306 7.03 7.73 23.01
N VAL A 307 7.04 7.28 24.26
CA VAL A 307 8.16 7.54 25.19
C VAL A 307 9.47 6.93 24.68
N ASP A 308 9.39 5.76 24.05
CA ASP A 308 10.57 5.06 23.53
C ASP A 308 10.86 5.42 22.06
N VAL A 309 9.81 5.73 21.29
CA VAL A 309 9.91 6.00 19.84
C VAL A 309 10.42 7.41 19.55
N ILE A 310 9.93 8.43 20.27
CA ILE A 310 10.30 9.83 20.00
C ILE A 310 11.81 10.07 20.12
N PRO A 311 12.49 9.67 21.23
CA PRO A 311 13.92 9.93 21.38
C PRO A 311 14.76 9.25 20.29
N PHE A 312 14.38 8.02 19.92
CA PHE A 312 15.05 7.28 18.85
C PHE A 312 14.89 7.97 17.49
N LEU A 313 13.70 8.45 17.15
CA LEU A 313 13.46 9.18 15.90
C LEU A 313 14.26 10.48 15.87
N GLU A 314 14.25 11.26 16.96
CA GLU A 314 15.02 12.51 17.04
C GLU A 314 16.52 12.30 16.87
N GLU A 315 17.06 11.19 17.37
CA GLU A 315 18.47 10.81 17.16
C GLU A 315 18.74 10.35 15.71
N SER A 316 17.79 9.65 15.08
CA SER A 316 17.98 8.98 13.78
C SER A 316 17.63 9.84 12.57
N VAL A 317 16.75 10.83 12.73
CA VAL A 317 16.26 11.74 11.66
C VAL A 317 17.39 12.37 10.84
N PRO A 318 18.50 12.88 11.44
CA PRO A 318 19.59 13.47 10.66
C PRO A 318 20.38 12.46 9.81
N CYS A 319 20.27 11.16 10.08
CA CYS A 319 21.13 10.12 9.49
C CYS A 319 20.40 9.22 8.48
N SER A 320 19.06 9.18 8.48
CA SER A 320 18.28 8.24 7.67
C SER A 320 17.02 8.88 7.11
N SER A 321 16.83 8.80 5.79
CA SER A 321 15.64 9.35 5.12
C SER A 321 14.38 8.63 5.57
N GLN A 322 14.48 7.31 5.77
CA GLN A 322 13.37 6.51 6.26
C GLN A 322 12.95 6.92 7.68
N ALA A 323 13.92 7.22 8.56
CA ALA A 323 13.62 7.72 9.90
C ALA A 323 12.97 9.11 9.85
N ALA A 324 13.42 9.99 8.95
CA ALA A 324 12.83 11.31 8.75
C ALA A 324 11.38 11.23 8.26
N VAL A 325 11.10 10.39 7.26
CA VAL A 325 9.75 10.15 6.74
C VAL A 325 8.84 9.58 7.81
N ALA A 326 9.26 8.51 8.49
CA ALA A 326 8.49 7.93 9.58
C ALA A 326 8.22 8.94 10.69
N ALA A 327 9.20 9.81 11.02
CA ALA A 327 9.01 10.86 12.01
C ALA A 327 7.98 11.91 11.57
N LEU A 328 7.95 12.32 10.29
CA LEU A 328 6.93 13.24 9.78
C LEU A 328 5.53 12.66 9.95
N ASP A 329 5.31 11.41 9.54
CA ASP A 329 4.00 10.76 9.64
C ASP A 329 3.58 10.59 11.11
N ILE A 330 4.50 10.10 11.95
CA ILE A 330 4.23 9.85 13.39
C ILE A 330 3.95 11.15 14.13
N PHE A 331 4.74 12.21 13.91
CA PHE A 331 4.54 13.49 14.59
C PHE A 331 3.32 14.24 14.06
N THR A 332 2.98 14.07 12.79
CA THR A 332 1.72 14.58 12.22
C THR A 332 0.52 13.88 12.86
N TYR A 333 0.55 12.55 12.94
CA TYR A 333 -0.49 11.74 13.57
C TYR A 333 -0.63 12.04 15.07
N ALA A 334 0.48 12.22 15.79
CA ALA A 334 0.50 12.55 17.22
C ALA A 334 0.19 14.03 17.53
N ASP A 335 -0.12 14.83 16.51
CA ASP A 335 -0.42 16.26 16.63
C ASP A 335 0.71 17.11 17.27
N LEU A 336 1.97 16.85 16.85
CA LEU A 336 3.18 17.48 17.39
C LEU A 336 3.86 18.42 16.37
N PRO A 337 3.31 19.60 16.09
CA PRO A 337 3.80 20.48 15.03
C PRO A 337 5.24 20.98 15.23
N ASP A 338 5.66 21.25 16.47
CA ASP A 338 7.03 21.72 16.75
C ASP A 338 8.08 20.65 16.38
N ARG A 339 7.73 19.38 16.55
CA ARG A 339 8.60 18.25 16.16
C ARG A 339 8.62 18.06 14.65
N VAL A 340 7.49 18.24 13.97
CA VAL A 340 7.44 18.26 12.49
C VAL A 340 8.38 19.34 11.93
N ILE A 341 8.34 20.56 12.50
CA ILE A 341 9.26 21.65 12.10
C ILE A 341 10.72 21.26 12.36
N SER A 342 11.00 20.72 13.54
CA SER A 342 12.36 20.24 13.89
C SER A 342 12.87 19.18 12.92
N VAL A 343 12.00 18.29 12.43
CA VAL A 343 12.37 17.27 11.43
C VAL A 343 12.72 17.93 10.09
N PHE A 344 11.94 18.92 9.63
CA PHE A 344 12.27 19.67 8.41
C PHE A 344 13.59 20.45 8.50
N ASP A 345 13.92 20.96 9.68
CA ASP A 345 15.17 21.68 9.93
C ASP A 345 16.38 20.72 9.97
N GLN A 346 16.24 19.55 10.59
CA GLN A 346 17.33 18.59 10.78
C GLN A 346 17.58 17.68 9.55
N ALA A 347 16.52 17.21 8.89
CA ALA A 347 16.61 16.24 7.80
C ALA A 347 16.59 16.86 6.40
N ARG A 348 16.82 18.17 6.28
CA ARG A 348 16.78 18.91 5.00
C ARG A 348 17.57 18.24 3.87
N THR A 349 18.75 17.72 4.16
CA THR A 349 19.64 17.09 3.16
C THR A 349 19.38 15.62 2.95
N VAL A 350 18.54 15.02 3.78
CA VAL A 350 18.31 13.58 3.85
C VAL A 350 17.06 13.19 3.06
N PHE A 351 16.07 14.07 2.99
CA PHE A 351 14.88 13.86 2.18
C PHE A 351 15.21 13.60 0.71
N ARG A 352 14.57 12.60 0.16
CA ARG A 352 14.66 12.21 -1.25
C ARG A 352 13.44 12.73 -1.99
N PRO A 353 13.54 12.90 -3.32
CA PRO A 353 12.41 13.22 -4.16
C PRO A 353 11.15 12.37 -3.94
N ARG A 354 11.26 11.07 -3.60
CA ARG A 354 10.11 10.18 -3.35
C ARG A 354 9.36 10.50 -2.07
N ASP A 355 10.06 11.08 -1.11
CA ASP A 355 9.51 11.43 0.21
C ASP A 355 8.57 12.65 0.11
N ALA A 356 8.41 13.25 -1.08
CA ALA A 356 7.58 14.42 -1.33
C ALA A 356 6.10 14.19 -0.97
N GLU A 357 5.62 12.94 -1.00
CA GLU A 357 4.26 12.63 -0.58
C GLU A 357 4.10 12.91 0.92
N GLN A 358 4.87 12.23 1.76
CA GLN A 358 4.81 12.36 3.22
C GLN A 358 5.20 13.77 3.67
N MET A 359 6.18 14.40 3.02
CA MET A 359 6.52 15.80 3.27
C MET A 359 5.34 16.74 2.98
N GLY A 360 4.63 16.54 1.87
CA GLY A 360 3.48 17.36 1.51
C GLY A 360 2.31 17.20 2.49
N ASP A 361 2.11 16.01 3.05
CA ASP A 361 1.05 15.76 4.04
C ASP A 361 1.38 16.43 5.38
N ALA A 362 2.64 16.32 5.83
CA ALA A 362 3.13 17.05 7.00
C ALA A 362 3.05 18.58 6.83
N VAL A 363 3.34 19.10 5.63
CA VAL A 363 3.14 20.52 5.31
C VAL A 363 1.66 20.90 5.35
N GLY A 364 0.78 20.07 4.79
CA GLY A 364 -0.67 20.27 4.87
C GLY A 364 -1.18 20.33 6.33
N PHE A 365 -0.63 19.48 7.19
CA PHE A 365 -0.86 19.52 8.63
C PHE A 365 -0.40 20.85 9.26
N LEU A 366 0.83 21.32 8.97
CA LEU A 366 1.32 22.62 9.46
C LEU A 366 0.43 23.79 8.98
N LEU A 367 -0.02 23.77 7.72
CA LEU A 367 -0.95 24.76 7.18
C LEU A 367 -2.29 24.76 7.93
N THR A 368 -2.80 23.57 8.26
CA THR A 368 -4.03 23.40 9.05
C THR A 368 -3.87 23.98 10.47
N LYS A 369 -2.68 23.81 11.07
CA LYS A 369 -2.31 24.43 12.36
C LYS A 369 -1.94 25.91 12.26
N LYS A 370 -2.06 26.52 11.07
CA LYS A 370 -1.74 27.93 10.78
C LYS A 370 -0.27 28.30 11.02
N LEU A 371 0.62 27.31 10.97
CA LEU A 371 2.08 27.49 11.05
C LEU A 371 2.62 27.79 9.65
N PHE A 372 2.17 28.90 9.07
CA PHE A 372 2.38 29.22 7.66
C PHE A 372 3.86 29.43 7.29
N LYS A 373 4.65 30.07 8.16
CA LYS A 373 6.04 30.40 7.86
C LYS A 373 6.90 29.15 7.55
N PRO A 374 7.02 28.16 8.46
CA PRO A 374 7.81 26.95 8.17
C PRO A 374 7.24 26.15 7.00
N ALA A 375 5.91 26.06 6.88
CA ALA A 375 5.27 25.39 5.75
C ALA A 375 5.66 26.05 4.40
N PHE A 376 5.64 27.38 4.33
CA PHE A 376 6.02 28.14 3.14
C PHE A 376 7.48 27.97 2.76
N GLU A 377 8.40 27.94 3.73
CA GLU A 377 9.82 27.73 3.48
C GLU A 377 10.11 26.34 2.89
N VAL A 378 9.32 25.32 3.24
CA VAL A 378 9.39 23.98 2.63
C VAL A 378 8.79 24.00 1.23
N ILE A 379 7.57 24.54 1.06
CA ILE A 379 6.88 24.59 -0.24
C ILE A 379 7.71 25.33 -1.28
N GLU A 380 8.24 26.50 -0.95
CA GLU A 380 9.04 27.32 -1.88
C GLU A 380 10.27 26.56 -2.37
N ARG A 381 11.00 25.95 -1.43
CA ARG A 381 12.20 25.15 -1.72
C ARG A 381 11.88 23.95 -2.61
N GLU A 382 10.90 23.15 -2.22
CA GLU A 382 10.57 21.92 -2.96
C GLU A 382 9.98 22.23 -4.34
N LEU A 383 9.25 23.35 -4.51
CA LEU A 383 8.84 23.84 -5.83
C LEU A 383 10.03 24.22 -6.69
N GLN A 384 10.99 24.97 -6.15
CA GLN A 384 12.21 25.36 -6.86
C GLN A 384 13.01 24.13 -7.27
N ASP A 385 13.23 23.19 -6.36
CA ASP A 385 13.96 21.94 -6.64
C ASP A 385 13.24 21.07 -7.68
N THR A 386 11.89 21.04 -7.64
CA THR A 386 11.09 20.34 -8.65
C THR A 386 11.20 21.01 -10.02
N VAL A 387 11.17 22.34 -10.10
CA VAL A 387 11.36 23.09 -11.36
C VAL A 387 12.76 22.84 -11.94
N VAL A 388 13.81 22.86 -11.10
CA VAL A 388 15.18 22.54 -11.52
C VAL A 388 15.30 21.10 -12.01
N SER A 389 14.61 20.16 -11.34
CA SER A 389 14.56 18.75 -11.74
C SER A 389 13.86 18.58 -13.11
N ILE A 390 12.74 19.27 -13.32
CA ILE A 390 12.03 19.27 -14.62
C ILE A 390 12.91 19.87 -15.70
N ARG A 391 13.58 21.01 -15.44
CA ARG A 391 14.53 21.60 -16.39
C ARG A 391 15.64 20.62 -16.74
N SER A 392 16.20 19.93 -15.76
CA SER A 392 17.27 18.95 -15.98
C SER A 392 16.80 17.76 -16.83
N ALA A 393 15.59 17.26 -16.57
CA ALA A 393 14.98 16.20 -17.36
C ALA A 393 14.70 16.65 -18.82
N VAL A 394 14.21 17.86 -19.00
CA VAL A 394 14.01 18.47 -20.32
C VAL A 394 15.34 18.67 -21.05
N LEU A 395 16.40 19.14 -20.36
CA LEU A 395 17.73 19.28 -20.94
C LEU A 395 18.33 17.93 -21.35
N ALA A 396 18.10 16.88 -20.57
CA ALA A 396 18.50 15.52 -20.94
C ALA A 396 17.76 15.04 -22.20
N ALA A 397 16.47 15.40 -22.34
CA ALA A 397 15.67 15.07 -23.51
C ALA A 397 16.02 15.91 -24.74
N PHE A 398 16.37 17.19 -24.55
CA PHE A 398 16.68 18.20 -25.58
C PHE A 398 18.02 18.90 -25.29
N PRO A 399 19.16 18.20 -25.47
CA PRO A 399 20.47 18.67 -25.01
C PRO A 399 20.96 19.96 -25.69
N ARG A 400 20.39 20.32 -26.84
CA ARG A 400 20.79 21.52 -27.60
C ARG A 400 19.89 22.73 -27.35
N ILE A 401 18.87 22.62 -26.50
CA ILE A 401 17.92 23.71 -26.24
C ILE A 401 18.60 24.98 -25.72
N ASP A 402 19.70 24.82 -24.96
CA ASP A 402 20.45 25.93 -24.38
C ASP A 402 21.57 26.47 -25.29
N THR A 403 21.76 25.89 -26.49
CA THR A 403 22.80 26.33 -27.43
C THR A 403 22.50 27.70 -28.01
N PRO A 404 23.53 28.55 -28.27
CA PRO A 404 23.31 29.88 -28.83
C PRO A 404 22.66 29.82 -30.23
N ALA A 405 22.91 28.76 -30.99
CA ALA A 405 22.25 28.54 -32.29
C ALA A 405 20.74 28.31 -32.14
N ALA A 406 20.33 27.45 -31.20
CA ALA A 406 18.92 27.23 -30.90
C ALA A 406 18.24 28.49 -30.36
N LYS A 407 18.93 29.27 -29.52
CA LYS A 407 18.42 30.56 -29.00
C LYS A 407 18.24 31.59 -30.12
N LYS A 408 19.17 31.65 -31.07
CA LYS A 408 19.04 32.53 -32.25
C LYS A 408 17.84 32.14 -33.11
N LEU A 409 17.68 30.85 -33.42
CA LEU A 409 16.51 30.35 -34.17
C LEU A 409 15.21 30.64 -33.43
N TRP A 410 15.20 30.47 -32.11
CA TRP A 410 14.07 30.81 -31.26
C TRP A 410 13.67 32.29 -31.39
N ASP A 411 14.64 33.20 -31.26
CA ASP A 411 14.42 34.65 -31.33
C ASP A 411 13.97 35.11 -32.74
N GLU A 412 14.52 34.52 -33.80
CA GLU A 412 14.25 34.91 -35.20
C GLU A 412 12.96 34.27 -35.76
N GLU A 413 12.72 32.99 -35.46
CA GLU A 413 11.70 32.20 -36.14
C GLU A 413 10.46 31.90 -35.30
N VAL A 414 10.52 32.00 -33.97
CA VAL A 414 9.40 31.62 -33.10
C VAL A 414 8.90 32.81 -32.29
N GLN A 415 9.81 33.50 -31.62
CA GLN A 415 9.48 34.61 -30.74
C GLN A 415 8.90 35.79 -31.54
N GLY A 416 7.76 36.34 -31.06
CA GLY A 416 7.10 37.48 -31.70
C GLY A 416 6.15 37.15 -32.86
N LYS A 417 6.21 35.93 -33.43
CA LYS A 417 5.20 35.48 -34.41
C LYS A 417 3.86 35.19 -33.71
N ARG A 418 2.75 35.44 -34.42
CA ARG A 418 1.38 35.22 -33.91
C ARG A 418 1.14 33.74 -33.66
N ALA A 419 0.64 33.39 -32.47
CA ALA A 419 0.21 32.03 -32.12
C ALA A 419 -0.79 31.49 -33.16
N GLY A 420 -0.59 30.26 -33.63
CA GLY A 420 -1.42 29.61 -34.66
C GLY A 420 -1.14 30.02 -36.12
N SER A 421 -0.15 30.88 -36.39
CA SER A 421 0.28 31.16 -37.77
C SER A 421 1.13 30.02 -38.34
N ASN A 422 0.98 29.72 -39.63
CA ASN A 422 1.80 28.70 -40.31
C ASN A 422 3.30 29.02 -40.21
N ASP A 423 3.69 30.29 -40.32
CA ASP A 423 5.09 30.72 -40.20
C ASP A 423 5.67 30.43 -38.81
N ARG A 424 4.84 30.46 -37.76
CA ARG A 424 5.24 30.10 -36.40
C ARG A 424 5.31 28.58 -36.24
N LYS A 425 4.34 27.83 -36.77
CA LYS A 425 4.37 26.37 -36.74
C LYS A 425 5.65 25.83 -37.41
N ASN A 426 5.97 26.32 -38.62
CA ASN A 426 7.19 25.95 -39.34
C ASN A 426 8.46 26.33 -38.57
N GLY A 427 8.47 27.52 -37.91
CA GLY A 427 9.58 27.95 -37.07
C GLY A 427 9.75 27.08 -35.82
N ILE A 428 8.66 26.63 -35.21
CA ILE A 428 8.68 25.69 -34.08
C ILE A 428 9.24 24.35 -34.54
N GLU A 429 8.76 23.80 -35.66
CA GLU A 429 9.27 22.54 -36.23
C GLU A 429 10.78 22.63 -36.53
N SER A 430 11.23 23.73 -37.15
CA SER A 430 12.66 23.94 -37.45
C SER A 430 13.50 24.09 -36.18
N TRP A 431 13.02 24.84 -35.19
CA TRP A 431 13.68 24.96 -33.89
C TRP A 431 13.75 23.62 -33.16
N MET A 432 12.66 22.84 -33.19
CA MET A 432 12.58 21.49 -32.61
C MET A 432 13.60 20.54 -33.24
N ASP A 433 13.71 20.54 -34.56
CA ASP A 433 14.69 19.72 -35.28
C ASP A 433 16.14 20.15 -34.95
N ALA A 434 16.37 21.44 -34.67
CA ALA A 434 17.68 21.94 -34.25
C ALA A 434 18.06 21.52 -32.82
N ILE A 435 17.09 21.44 -31.91
CA ILE A 435 17.34 21.07 -30.50
C ILE A 435 17.36 19.56 -30.26
N VAL A 436 16.64 18.79 -31.09
CA VAL A 436 16.68 17.33 -31.08
C VAL A 436 18.01 16.87 -31.69
N ARG A 437 18.63 15.86 -31.08
CA ARG A 437 19.86 15.28 -31.62
C ARG A 437 19.50 14.40 -32.82
N VAL A 438 19.92 14.79 -34.02
CA VAL A 438 19.93 13.90 -35.19
C VAL A 438 20.93 12.77 -34.88
N GLY A 439 20.41 11.56 -34.67
CA GLY A 439 21.15 10.39 -34.21
C GLY A 439 21.10 10.22 -32.70
N GLN A 440 20.17 9.38 -32.22
CA GLN A 440 20.29 8.85 -30.87
C GLN A 440 21.64 8.10 -30.76
N PRO A 441 22.49 8.37 -29.77
CA PRO A 441 23.58 7.46 -29.48
C PRO A 441 22.99 6.08 -29.21
N PRO A 442 23.61 4.98 -29.68
CA PRO A 442 23.11 3.63 -29.43
C PRO A 442 22.89 3.45 -27.94
N ASN A 443 21.73 2.90 -27.56
CA ASN A 443 21.33 2.70 -26.16
C ASN A 443 22.52 2.10 -25.37
N PRO A 444 22.95 2.68 -24.24
CA PRO A 444 24.12 2.21 -23.49
C PRO A 444 24.00 0.73 -23.07
N LEU A 445 22.78 0.22 -22.87
CA LEU A 445 22.54 -1.19 -22.59
C LEU A 445 22.74 -2.06 -23.83
N HIS A 446 22.31 -1.58 -25.01
CA HIS A 446 22.58 -2.23 -26.29
C HIS A 446 24.08 -2.20 -26.60
N PHE A 447 24.75 -1.08 -26.32
CA PHE A 447 26.20 -0.95 -26.44
C PHE A 447 26.95 -1.88 -25.46
N ALA A 448 26.48 -2.00 -24.22
CA ALA A 448 27.04 -2.92 -23.22
C ALA A 448 26.79 -4.39 -23.59
N ALA A 449 25.59 -4.73 -24.08
CA ALA A 449 25.26 -6.07 -24.57
C ALA A 449 26.14 -6.46 -25.77
N MET A 450 26.34 -5.52 -26.70
CA MET A 450 27.25 -5.65 -27.83
C MET A 450 28.71 -5.83 -27.37
N LEU A 451 29.18 -5.07 -26.37
CA LEU A 451 30.52 -5.22 -25.80
C LEU A 451 30.71 -6.54 -25.03
N MET A 452 29.67 -7.05 -24.38
CA MET A 452 29.71 -8.31 -23.65
C MET A 452 29.50 -9.53 -24.54
N GLY A 453 29.33 -9.35 -25.86
CA GLY A 453 29.07 -10.45 -26.79
C GLY A 453 27.78 -11.20 -26.47
N LEU A 454 26.86 -10.57 -25.72
CA LEU A 454 25.53 -11.10 -25.55
C LEU A 454 24.86 -11.01 -26.92
N PRO A 455 24.32 -12.11 -27.47
CA PRO A 455 23.63 -12.06 -28.74
C PRO A 455 22.48 -11.06 -28.58
N THR A 456 22.66 -9.88 -29.17
CA THR A 456 21.58 -8.95 -29.42
C THR A 456 20.74 -9.66 -30.47
N GLY A 457 19.83 -10.55 -30.04
CA GLY A 457 18.81 -11.19 -30.90
C GLY A 457 17.80 -10.20 -31.46
N PHE A 458 18.24 -8.96 -31.65
CA PHE A 458 17.58 -7.83 -32.22
C PHE A 458 17.95 -7.83 -33.69
N ASP A 459 17.10 -8.47 -34.49
CA ASP A 459 17.16 -8.35 -35.94
C ASP A 459 16.90 -6.87 -36.28
N PRO A 460 17.84 -6.13 -36.91
CA PRO A 460 17.72 -4.69 -37.13
C PRO A 460 16.53 -4.28 -38.02
N GLU A 461 15.81 -5.24 -38.63
CA GLU A 461 14.60 -4.98 -39.41
C GLU A 461 13.29 -5.13 -38.60
N ASP A 462 13.31 -5.80 -37.43
CA ASP A 462 12.14 -5.94 -36.51
C ASP A 462 12.30 -5.11 -35.22
N THR A 463 13.34 -4.28 -35.13
CA THR A 463 13.75 -3.54 -33.91
C THR A 463 12.94 -2.31 -33.53
N GLU A 464 11.96 -1.87 -34.33
CA GLU A 464 11.19 -0.66 -34.00
C GLU A 464 10.07 -0.90 -32.97
N GLU A 465 9.64 -2.15 -32.74
CA GLU A 465 8.52 -2.45 -31.83
C GLU A 465 8.88 -3.23 -30.55
N GLN A 466 10.03 -3.91 -30.49
CA GLN A 466 10.45 -4.60 -29.26
C GLN A 466 11.31 -3.68 -28.39
N ASP A 467 10.62 -2.84 -27.60
CA ASP A 467 11.24 -2.01 -26.58
C ASP A 467 12.14 -2.89 -25.67
N PRO A 468 13.48 -2.72 -25.67
CA PRO A 468 14.39 -3.49 -24.82
C PRO A 468 14.08 -3.31 -23.33
N PHE A 469 13.23 -2.33 -22.97
CA PHE A 469 12.68 -2.14 -21.65
C PHE A 469 11.53 -3.09 -21.28
N ILE A 470 11.17 -4.10 -22.09
CA ILE A 470 10.29 -5.20 -21.62
C ILE A 470 10.93 -5.96 -20.43
N PHE A 471 12.27 -5.98 -20.32
CA PHE A 471 12.95 -6.42 -19.09
C PHE A 471 12.77 -5.48 -17.90
N SER A 472 12.20 -4.29 -18.11
CA SER A 472 11.86 -3.30 -17.09
C SER A 472 10.41 -3.42 -16.62
N ASN A 473 9.65 -4.38 -17.17
CA ASN A 473 8.53 -4.99 -16.45
C ASN A 473 9.05 -5.97 -15.37
N ILE A 474 10.28 -5.76 -14.84
CA ILE A 474 10.63 -6.17 -13.48
C ILE A 474 9.46 -5.70 -12.62
N LYS A 475 8.72 -6.68 -12.08
CA LYS A 475 7.42 -6.51 -11.41
C LYS A 475 7.30 -5.12 -10.80
N GLU A 476 6.42 -4.35 -11.42
CA GLU A 476 6.36 -2.89 -11.40
C GLU A 476 6.26 -2.29 -10.00
N ASP A 477 5.97 -3.08 -8.96
CA ASP A 477 5.65 -2.63 -7.61
C ASP A 477 6.59 -3.13 -6.49
N HIS A 478 7.76 -3.69 -6.80
CA HIS A 478 8.65 -4.09 -5.69
C HIS A 478 9.23 -2.86 -4.97
N PRO A 479 9.12 -2.76 -3.63
CA PRO A 479 9.60 -1.60 -2.86
C PRO A 479 11.12 -1.37 -3.03
N ASP A 480 11.92 -2.44 -3.07
CA ASP A 480 13.39 -2.32 -3.22
C ASP A 480 13.83 -1.66 -4.53
N TYR A 481 13.00 -1.67 -5.59
CA TYR A 481 13.33 -1.01 -6.85
C TYR A 481 12.79 0.41 -6.94
N GLU A 482 12.13 0.92 -5.90
CA GLU A 482 11.58 2.29 -5.90
C GLU A 482 12.67 3.36 -6.05
N ASP A 483 13.80 3.22 -5.37
CA ASP A 483 14.94 4.15 -5.53
C ASP A 483 15.47 4.20 -6.96
N LEU A 484 15.51 3.03 -7.62
CA LEU A 484 15.89 2.95 -9.02
C LEU A 484 14.79 3.54 -9.91
N ARG A 485 13.53 3.18 -9.70
CA ARG A 485 12.39 3.73 -10.44
C ARG A 485 12.37 5.25 -10.36
N GLU A 486 12.59 5.83 -9.19
CA GLU A 486 12.71 7.28 -9.04
C GLU A 486 13.93 7.85 -9.78
N THR A 487 15.07 7.18 -9.72
CA THR A 487 16.27 7.59 -10.46
C THR A 487 16.02 7.62 -11.97
N TRP A 488 15.23 6.69 -12.50
CA TRP A 488 14.98 6.52 -13.94
C TRP A 488 13.70 7.21 -14.43
N ARG A 489 12.68 7.34 -13.59
CA ARG A 489 11.33 7.84 -13.86
C ARG A 489 10.81 8.63 -12.65
N PRO A 490 11.40 9.80 -12.36
CA PRO A 490 10.93 10.63 -11.26
C PRO A 490 9.49 11.07 -11.51
N GLN A 491 8.65 11.03 -10.48
CA GLN A 491 7.23 11.44 -10.54
C GLN A 491 7.07 12.97 -10.56
N LEU A 492 7.74 13.64 -11.50
CA LEU A 492 7.88 15.10 -11.55
C LEU A 492 6.53 15.82 -11.62
N ARG A 493 5.58 15.29 -12.40
CA ARG A 493 4.21 15.81 -12.48
C ARG A 493 3.52 15.80 -11.12
N GLN A 494 3.50 14.64 -10.46
CA GLN A 494 2.79 14.46 -9.19
C GLN A 494 3.42 15.35 -8.10
N ARG A 495 4.77 15.39 -8.02
CA ARG A 495 5.49 16.30 -7.11
C ARG A 495 5.12 17.76 -7.35
N PHE A 496 5.20 18.22 -8.59
CA PHE A 496 4.88 19.62 -8.93
C PHE A 496 3.41 19.96 -8.63
N GLN A 497 2.48 19.07 -8.95
CA GLN A 497 1.05 19.25 -8.66
C GLN A 497 0.75 19.23 -7.17
N LYS A 498 1.39 18.35 -6.39
CA LYS A 498 1.24 18.29 -4.94
C LYS A 498 1.71 19.59 -4.29
N TRP A 499 2.89 20.08 -4.62
CA TRP A 499 3.42 21.32 -4.04
C TRP A 499 2.66 22.58 -4.47
N THR A 500 2.25 22.67 -5.73
CA THR A 500 1.36 23.76 -6.18
C THR A 500 0.00 23.67 -5.49
N GLY A 501 -0.55 22.47 -5.30
CA GLY A 501 -1.76 22.22 -4.52
C GLY A 501 -1.65 22.71 -3.08
N GLN A 502 -0.55 22.39 -2.37
CA GLN A 502 -0.31 22.84 -0.99
C GLN A 502 -0.19 24.38 -0.92
N ALA A 503 0.54 25.01 -1.86
CA ALA A 503 0.61 26.47 -1.96
C ALA A 503 -0.78 27.09 -2.20
N GLU A 504 -1.62 26.41 -2.98
CA GLU A 504 -2.98 26.84 -3.27
C GLU A 504 -3.94 26.66 -2.09
N MET A 505 -3.82 25.61 -1.28
CA MET A 505 -4.59 25.46 -0.03
C MET A 505 -4.32 26.63 0.92
N ALA A 506 -3.10 27.14 0.92
CA ALA A 506 -2.69 28.30 1.69
C ALA A 506 -3.10 29.67 1.09
N LYS A 507 -3.98 29.74 0.07
CA LYS A 507 -4.42 31.00 -0.56
C LYS A 507 -4.98 32.05 0.40
N LYS A 508 -5.56 31.63 1.54
CA LYS A 508 -6.08 32.55 2.57
C LYS A 508 -4.96 33.39 3.20
N SER A 509 -3.78 32.82 3.33
CA SER A 509 -2.54 33.52 3.68
C SER A 509 -1.89 34.05 2.39
N GLN A 510 -1.72 35.36 2.28
CA GLN A 510 -1.14 36.00 1.08
C GLN A 510 0.21 35.39 0.63
N GLY A 511 0.94 34.71 1.52
CA GLY A 511 2.20 34.03 1.23
C GLY A 511 2.09 32.92 0.18
N GLY A 512 1.02 32.11 0.17
CA GLY A 512 0.88 31.03 -0.80
C GLY A 512 0.80 31.54 -2.25
N LEU A 513 0.07 32.64 -2.48
CA LEU A 513 0.01 33.29 -3.79
C LEU A 513 1.38 33.87 -4.19
N LYS A 514 2.11 34.45 -3.24
CA LYS A 514 3.44 35.01 -3.50
C LYS A 514 4.42 33.94 -3.99
N ILE A 515 4.45 32.77 -3.33
CA ILE A 515 5.31 31.64 -3.74
C ILE A 515 4.95 31.17 -5.16
N LEU A 516 3.66 31.10 -5.49
CA LEU A 516 3.22 30.71 -6.83
C LEU A 516 3.63 31.73 -7.90
N ASP A 517 3.55 33.03 -7.60
CA ASP A 517 3.99 34.10 -8.50
C ASP A 517 5.53 34.08 -8.67
N GLU A 518 6.29 33.84 -7.60
CA GLU A 518 7.75 33.65 -7.62
C GLU A 518 8.13 32.41 -8.44
N THR A 519 7.43 31.29 -8.25
CA THR A 519 7.62 30.06 -9.04
C THR A 519 7.29 30.29 -10.51
N GLU A 520 6.22 31.02 -10.84
CA GLU A 520 5.90 31.39 -12.23
C GLU A 520 7.02 32.22 -12.87
N LYS A 521 7.60 33.15 -12.10
CA LYS A 521 8.73 33.96 -12.55
C LYS A 521 9.97 33.11 -12.78
N ASP A 522 10.29 32.21 -11.85
CA ASP A 522 11.44 31.31 -11.96
C ASP A 522 11.32 30.36 -13.16
N ILE A 523 10.12 29.82 -13.41
CA ILE A 523 9.84 29.00 -14.60
C ILE A 523 10.06 29.83 -15.88
N LYS A 524 9.61 31.08 -15.93
CA LYS A 524 9.83 31.97 -17.11
C LYS A 524 11.30 32.29 -17.32
N GLU A 525 12.06 32.46 -16.25
CA GLU A 525 13.49 32.76 -16.32
C GLU A 525 14.29 31.54 -16.79
N GLN A 526 14.01 30.38 -16.23
CA GLN A 526 14.75 29.15 -16.53
C GLN A 526 14.31 28.50 -17.85
N LEU A 527 13.03 28.59 -18.20
CA LEU A 527 12.39 27.89 -19.32
C LEU A 527 11.45 28.85 -20.09
N PRO A 528 11.98 29.89 -20.76
CA PRO A 528 11.18 30.98 -21.33
C PRO A 528 10.23 30.53 -22.45
N TRP A 529 10.48 29.40 -23.08
CA TRP A 529 9.66 28.84 -24.16
C TRP A 529 8.40 28.13 -23.64
N LEU A 530 8.36 27.69 -22.37
CA LEU A 530 7.18 27.03 -21.76
C LEU A 530 5.94 27.91 -21.66
N GLN A 531 6.09 29.24 -21.81
CA GLN A 531 4.95 30.14 -21.82
C GLN A 531 4.02 29.94 -23.04
N PHE A 532 4.48 29.21 -24.06
CA PHE A 532 3.77 29.01 -25.32
C PHE A 532 3.26 27.56 -25.44
N SER A 533 1.94 27.36 -25.38
CA SER A 533 1.35 26.02 -25.36
C SER A 533 1.64 25.21 -26.63
N ASP A 534 1.70 25.87 -27.78
CA ASP A 534 2.02 25.26 -29.08
C ASP A 534 3.45 24.69 -29.13
N VAL A 535 4.38 25.31 -28.42
CA VAL A 535 5.76 24.79 -28.29
C VAL A 535 5.78 23.56 -27.38
N VAL A 536 5.05 23.59 -26.26
CA VAL A 536 4.96 22.46 -25.34
C VAL A 536 4.32 21.25 -26.00
N GLU A 537 3.23 21.46 -26.76
CA GLU A 537 2.55 20.40 -27.53
C GLU A 537 3.51 19.74 -28.52
N GLU A 538 4.29 20.50 -29.27
CA GLU A 538 5.27 19.92 -30.20
C GLU A 538 6.39 19.17 -29.46
N MET A 539 6.87 19.68 -28.32
CA MET A 539 7.85 18.96 -27.49
C MET A 539 7.31 17.63 -26.96
N ILE A 540 6.04 17.59 -26.54
CA ILE A 540 5.37 16.36 -26.12
C ILE A 540 5.22 15.40 -27.31
N ASN A 541 4.81 15.90 -28.48
CA ASN A 541 4.67 15.09 -29.69
C ASN A 541 5.99 14.43 -30.11
N ARG A 542 7.14 15.08 -29.89
CA ARG A 542 8.47 14.48 -30.18
C ARG A 542 8.94 13.48 -29.12
N LEU A 543 8.36 13.52 -27.92
CA LEU A 543 8.74 12.64 -26.81
C LEU A 543 7.82 11.45 -26.62
N GLN A 544 6.57 11.54 -27.07
CA GLN A 544 5.57 10.46 -26.91
C GLN A 544 6.02 9.15 -27.56
N ASP A 545 6.85 9.23 -28.60
CA ASP A 545 7.41 8.05 -29.29
C ASP A 545 8.50 7.33 -28.47
N VAL A 546 8.94 7.92 -27.34
CA VAL A 546 9.99 7.37 -26.47
C VAL A 546 9.40 7.07 -25.10
N ALA A 547 8.97 5.82 -24.88
CA ALA A 547 8.33 5.37 -23.63
C ALA A 547 9.15 5.71 -22.36
N SER A 548 10.49 5.62 -22.43
CA SER A 548 11.38 5.98 -21.32
C SER A 548 11.33 7.45 -20.91
N LYS A 549 10.77 8.34 -21.73
CA LYS A 549 10.67 9.79 -21.48
C LYS A 549 9.24 10.26 -21.18
N PHE A 550 8.29 9.35 -21.00
CA PHE A 550 6.89 9.70 -20.75
C PHE A 550 6.71 10.62 -19.53
N PHE A 551 7.48 10.41 -18.46
CA PHE A 551 7.47 11.25 -17.26
C PHE A 551 7.83 12.72 -17.53
N VAL A 552 8.62 13.00 -18.59
CA VAL A 552 8.95 14.37 -19.02
C VAL A 552 7.74 15.02 -19.69
N CYS A 553 7.01 14.28 -20.52
CA CYS A 553 5.76 14.76 -21.14
C CYS A 553 4.76 15.18 -20.06
N GLU A 554 4.54 14.31 -19.08
CA GLU A 554 3.63 14.59 -17.96
C GLU A 554 4.04 15.84 -17.16
N ALA A 555 5.33 16.04 -16.94
CA ALA A 555 5.84 17.21 -16.24
C ALA A 555 5.64 18.50 -17.06
N LEU A 556 5.87 18.44 -18.38
CA LEU A 556 5.66 19.55 -19.31
C LEU A 556 4.18 19.96 -19.37
N GLU A 557 3.27 18.99 -19.41
CA GLU A 557 1.82 19.23 -19.33
C GLU A 557 1.44 19.93 -18.02
N ALA A 558 1.98 19.44 -16.89
CA ALA A 558 1.70 20.00 -15.57
C ALA A 558 2.14 21.46 -15.46
N ILE A 559 3.36 21.79 -15.94
CA ILE A 559 3.83 23.18 -15.97
C ILE A 559 2.99 24.03 -16.92
N SER A 560 2.68 23.55 -18.14
CA SER A 560 1.88 24.30 -19.11
C SER A 560 0.49 24.66 -18.55
N SER A 561 -0.17 23.69 -17.90
CA SER A 561 -1.44 23.88 -17.20
C SER A 561 -1.32 24.91 -16.06
N PHE A 562 -0.27 24.80 -15.25
CA PHE A 562 0.03 25.77 -14.18
C PHE A 562 0.22 27.19 -14.72
N MET A 563 1.05 27.37 -15.75
CA MET A 563 1.30 28.66 -16.40
C MET A 563 0.03 29.25 -17.03
N ALA A 564 -0.85 28.41 -17.58
CA ALA A 564 -2.16 28.85 -18.07
C ALA A 564 -3.07 29.32 -16.92
N SER A 565 -3.06 28.60 -15.79
CA SER A 565 -3.80 28.97 -14.57
C SER A 565 -3.33 30.31 -14.00
N GLN A 566 -2.02 30.53 -13.87
CA GLN A 566 -1.46 31.80 -13.38
C GLN A 566 -1.77 32.97 -14.32
N ARG A 567 -1.68 32.78 -15.64
CA ARG A 567 -2.10 33.79 -16.61
C ARG A 567 -3.57 34.18 -16.47
N ARG A 568 -4.48 33.20 -16.35
CA ARG A 568 -5.91 33.45 -16.13
C ARG A 568 -6.14 34.22 -14.82
N ARG A 569 -5.41 33.86 -13.76
CA ARG A 569 -5.45 34.53 -12.45
C ARG A 569 -5.00 35.98 -12.55
N ALA A 570 -3.88 36.26 -13.22
CA ALA A 570 -3.36 37.60 -13.43
C ALA A 570 -4.33 38.49 -14.24
N ILE A 571 -4.95 37.95 -15.29
CA ILE A 571 -5.97 38.65 -16.09
C ILE A 571 -7.20 38.97 -15.23
N ALA A 572 -7.69 38.00 -14.46
CA ALA A 572 -8.83 38.20 -13.57
C ALA A 572 -8.53 39.24 -12.47
N ALA A 573 -7.31 39.24 -11.91
CA ALA A 573 -6.88 40.22 -10.93
C ALA A 573 -6.81 41.64 -11.52
N ARG A 574 -6.26 41.80 -12.74
CA ARG A 574 -6.25 43.08 -13.45
C ARG A 574 -7.66 43.59 -13.74
N ALA A 575 -8.54 42.73 -14.26
CA ALA A 575 -9.94 43.09 -14.51
C ALA A 575 -10.68 43.51 -13.23
N ARG A 576 -10.41 42.85 -12.09
CA ARG A 576 -10.96 43.25 -10.78
C ARG A 576 -10.41 44.60 -10.31
N ALA A 577 -9.10 44.84 -10.47
CA ALA A 577 -8.48 46.10 -10.11
C ALA A 577 -9.01 47.28 -10.96
N GLU A 578 -9.23 47.08 -12.26
CA GLU A 578 -9.84 48.08 -13.14
C GLU A 578 -11.29 48.38 -12.74
N ARG A 579 -12.09 47.35 -12.42
CA ARG A 579 -13.46 47.53 -11.91
C ARG A 579 -13.48 48.29 -10.57
N ALA A 580 -12.52 48.04 -9.68
CA ALA A 580 -12.40 48.76 -8.42
C ALA A 580 -12.05 50.24 -8.64
N LYS A 581 -11.09 50.54 -9.54
CA LYS A 581 -10.73 51.91 -9.92
C LYS A 581 -11.91 52.67 -10.54
N SER A 582 -12.69 52.02 -11.41
CA SER A 582 -13.89 52.62 -12.02
C SER A 582 -14.99 52.92 -10.99
N LYS A 583 -15.14 52.10 -9.94
CA LYS A 583 -16.08 52.37 -8.84
C LYS A 583 -15.60 53.53 -7.95
N GLN A 584 -14.30 53.65 -7.69
CA GLN A 584 -13.74 54.71 -6.85
C GLN A 584 -13.74 56.08 -7.56
N ASN A 585 -13.54 56.11 -8.87
CA ASN A 585 -13.65 57.35 -9.68
C ASN A 585 -15.09 57.70 -10.08
N GLY A 586 -16.05 56.82 -9.81
CA GLY A 586 -17.48 57.12 -9.89
C GLY A 586 -17.91 58.01 -8.74
N ASN A 587 -17.42 59.26 -8.70
CA ASN A 587 -17.98 60.29 -7.85
C ASN A 587 -19.49 60.36 -8.15
N PRO A 588 -20.39 60.16 -7.18
CA PRO A 588 -21.82 60.28 -7.41
C PRO A 588 -22.10 61.76 -7.71
N LYS A 589 -21.93 62.15 -8.97
CA LYS A 589 -22.58 63.35 -9.49
C LYS A 589 -24.07 63.12 -9.26
N LYS A 590 -24.58 63.76 -8.22
CA LYS A 590 -26.01 63.98 -7.99
C LYS A 590 -26.60 64.40 -9.33
N SER A 591 -27.24 63.46 -10.02
CA SER A 591 -28.13 63.80 -11.12
C SER A 591 -29.26 64.62 -10.51
N PRO A 592 -29.58 65.80 -11.07
CA PRO A 592 -30.65 66.62 -10.56
C PRO A 592 -31.98 65.90 -10.78
N ILE A 593 -32.77 65.87 -9.72
CA ILE A 593 -34.18 65.50 -9.72
C ILE A 593 -34.92 66.51 -10.61
N THR A 594 -35.29 66.06 -11.81
CA THR A 594 -36.39 66.60 -12.63
C THR A 594 -36.88 65.40 -13.44
N GLY A 595 -38.14 65.02 -13.53
CA GLY A 595 -39.40 65.60 -13.14
C GLY A 595 -40.44 64.65 -13.71
N ARG A 596 -41.42 64.33 -12.88
CA ARG A 596 -42.55 63.41 -13.03
C ARG A 596 -43.47 63.79 -14.20
N HIS A 597 -44.20 62.80 -14.75
CA HIS A 597 -45.51 62.79 -15.45
C HIS A 597 -45.45 61.84 -16.66
N SER A 598 -46.39 60.92 -16.97
CA SER A 598 -47.65 60.47 -16.39
C SER A 598 -48.04 59.15 -17.10
N ARG A 599 -48.52 58.18 -16.32
CA ARG A 599 -49.74 57.36 -16.52
C ARG A 599 -50.21 57.03 -17.96
N ALA A 600 -50.32 55.74 -18.30
CA ALA A 600 -51.59 55.09 -18.67
C ALA A 600 -51.40 53.62 -19.13
N ASP A 601 -52.35 52.79 -18.68
CA ASP A 601 -52.65 51.43 -19.10
C ASP A 601 -52.75 51.23 -20.62
N ARG A 602 -52.28 50.08 -21.14
CA ARG A 602 -53.08 49.20 -22.01
C ARG A 602 -52.38 47.88 -22.38
N ALA A 603 -53.05 46.80 -22.00
CA ALA A 603 -53.32 45.55 -22.73
C ALA A 603 -52.34 45.04 -23.82
N ARG A 604 -51.98 43.75 -23.64
CA ARG A 604 -51.81 42.69 -24.66
C ARG A 604 -52.58 42.98 -25.96
N PRO A 605 -52.04 42.61 -27.15
CA PRO A 605 -52.15 41.21 -27.56
C PRO A 605 -51.04 40.65 -28.48
N SER A 606 -51.02 39.31 -28.52
CA SER A 606 -50.72 38.39 -29.62
C SER A 606 -49.54 38.65 -30.59
N SER A 607 -48.62 37.69 -30.50
CA SER A 607 -47.68 37.22 -31.52
C SER A 607 -48.26 37.01 -32.92
N SER A 608 -47.56 37.49 -33.95
CA SER A 608 -47.64 36.95 -35.31
C SER A 608 -46.46 37.43 -36.17
N PHE A 609 -45.70 36.46 -36.67
CA PHE A 609 -45.01 36.39 -37.98
C PHE A 609 -43.88 37.34 -38.39
N GLY A 610 -42.76 36.69 -38.74
CA GLY A 610 -41.88 36.97 -39.89
C GLY A 610 -40.55 37.66 -39.55
N ALA A 611 -39.41 37.36 -40.16
CA ALA A 611 -38.92 36.28 -41.01
C ALA A 611 -37.41 36.55 -41.25
N GLY A 612 -36.57 35.51 -41.25
CA GLY A 612 -35.31 35.45 -42.02
C GLY A 612 -33.98 35.78 -41.30
N PRO A 613 -32.83 35.30 -41.82
CA PRO A 613 -32.60 33.99 -42.43
C PRO A 613 -31.40 33.24 -41.83
N SER A 614 -31.44 31.92 -42.01
CA SER A 614 -30.49 30.92 -41.55
C SER A 614 -29.29 30.76 -42.50
N SER A 615 -28.11 30.49 -41.95
CA SER A 615 -26.97 29.92 -42.67
C SER A 615 -26.50 28.60 -42.02
N SER A 616 -26.68 27.54 -42.81
CA SER A 616 -26.06 26.21 -42.91
C SER A 616 -24.79 25.83 -42.13
N GLY A 617 -24.73 24.54 -41.74
CA GLY A 617 -23.51 23.76 -41.46
C GLY A 617 -23.84 22.47 -40.67
N LEU A 618 -24.39 21.44 -41.30
CA LEU A 618 -23.73 20.16 -41.65
C LEU A 618 -23.16 19.35 -40.45
N GLY A 619 -23.84 18.24 -40.13
CA GLY A 619 -23.31 17.10 -39.37
C GLY A 619 -23.98 15.81 -39.88
N PRO A 620 -23.24 14.74 -40.22
CA PRO A 620 -23.79 13.60 -40.93
C PRO A 620 -24.39 12.54 -39.99
N SER A 621 -25.43 11.93 -40.51
CA SER A 621 -26.15 10.76 -40.04
C SER A 621 -25.36 9.47 -40.25
N SER A 622 -25.59 8.47 -39.42
CA SER A 622 -25.37 7.07 -39.79
C SER A 622 -26.41 6.19 -39.10
N SER A 623 -27.22 5.51 -39.90
CA SER A 623 -28.16 4.47 -39.47
C SER A 623 -27.91 3.21 -40.29
N ALA A 624 -27.98 2.08 -39.59
CA ALA A 624 -28.53 0.78 -39.99
C ALA A 624 -27.91 0.00 -41.16
N ALA A 625 -27.53 -1.26 -40.88
CA ALA A 625 -28.10 -2.47 -41.50
C ALA A 625 -27.58 -3.75 -40.78
N GLY A 626 -28.48 -4.73 -40.55
CA GLY A 626 -28.19 -6.06 -39.97
C GLY A 626 -27.48 -7.02 -40.96
N PRO A 627 -27.60 -8.38 -40.88
CA PRO A 627 -28.70 -9.15 -40.28
C PRO A 627 -28.30 -10.38 -39.43
N SER A 628 -29.34 -10.96 -38.83
CA SER A 628 -29.40 -12.20 -38.06
C SER A 628 -29.02 -13.47 -38.83
N GLY A 629 -28.45 -14.45 -38.11
CA GLY A 629 -28.32 -15.85 -38.51
C GLY A 629 -28.44 -16.76 -37.28
N ALA A 630 -29.32 -17.75 -37.38
CA ALA A 630 -29.83 -18.61 -36.32
C ALA A 630 -28.82 -19.59 -35.68
N SER A 631 -29.14 -20.11 -34.48
CA SER A 631 -29.45 -21.55 -34.26
C SER A 631 -29.48 -21.98 -32.77
N THR A 632 -30.67 -22.40 -32.32
CA THR A 632 -31.02 -23.57 -31.47
C THR A 632 -30.33 -23.92 -30.12
N SER A 633 -31.22 -24.11 -29.13
CA SER A 633 -31.28 -25.22 -28.13
C SER A 633 -30.20 -25.28 -27.04
N THR A 634 -30.43 -25.57 -25.76
CA THR A 634 -31.53 -26.17 -24.98
C THR A 634 -31.22 -25.85 -23.50
N ALA A 635 -32.18 -25.45 -22.66
CA ALA A 635 -31.99 -25.48 -21.20
C ALA A 635 -33.29 -25.82 -20.48
N GLN A 636 -33.19 -26.82 -19.60
CA GLN A 636 -34.24 -27.35 -18.73
C GLN A 636 -34.56 -26.43 -17.55
N PRO A 637 -35.73 -26.61 -16.90
CA PRO A 637 -36.27 -25.68 -15.91
C PRO A 637 -35.89 -26.06 -14.47
N THR A 638 -35.75 -25.06 -13.61
CA THR A 638 -35.80 -25.19 -12.14
C THR A 638 -36.63 -24.04 -11.54
N PRO A 639 -37.20 -24.24 -10.34
CA PRO A 639 -38.55 -23.77 -10.02
C PRO A 639 -38.63 -22.33 -9.50
N THR A 640 -39.67 -21.66 -9.96
CA THR A 640 -40.17 -20.37 -9.51
C THR A 640 -40.58 -20.41 -8.03
N VAL A 641 -39.84 -19.71 -7.17
CA VAL A 641 -40.30 -19.33 -5.82
C VAL A 641 -40.92 -17.94 -5.93
N THR A 642 -42.23 -17.87 -5.76
CA THR A 642 -43.02 -16.64 -5.74
C THR A 642 -42.70 -15.86 -4.46
N ARG A 643 -41.92 -14.77 -4.56
CA ARG A 643 -41.73 -13.79 -3.48
C ARG A 643 -42.63 -12.58 -3.71
N THR A 644 -43.46 -12.32 -2.72
CA THR A 644 -44.40 -11.21 -2.60
C THR A 644 -43.67 -9.87 -2.55
N VAL A 645 -44.06 -8.95 -3.44
CA VAL A 645 -43.58 -7.56 -3.48
C VAL A 645 -44.35 -6.73 -2.42
N PRO A 646 -43.68 -6.01 -1.51
CA PRO A 646 -44.33 -5.02 -0.65
C PRO A 646 -44.55 -3.68 -1.40
N PRO A 647 -45.56 -2.88 -0.98
CA PRO A 647 -46.01 -1.69 -1.70
C PRO A 647 -45.02 -0.51 -1.62
N PRO A 648 -45.07 0.43 -2.59
CA PRO A 648 -44.19 1.59 -2.63
C PRO A 648 -44.57 2.63 -1.57
N MET A 649 -43.55 3.17 -0.89
CA MET A 649 -43.70 4.32 0.01
C MET A 649 -43.82 5.66 -0.76
N PRO A 650 -44.47 6.67 -0.15
CA PRO A 650 -44.76 7.95 -0.78
C PRO A 650 -43.52 8.87 -0.89
N PRO A 651 -43.56 9.88 -1.79
CA PRO A 651 -42.44 10.78 -2.03
C PRO A 651 -42.27 11.76 -0.87
N PHE A 652 -41.04 11.88 -0.36
CA PHE A 652 -40.67 12.90 0.59
C PHE A 652 -40.34 14.21 -0.11
N GLY A 653 -40.84 15.27 0.51
CA GLY A 653 -40.76 16.64 0.05
C GLY A 653 -39.39 17.29 0.24
N ASP A 654 -39.28 18.35 -0.52
CA ASP A 654 -38.26 19.38 -0.61
C ASP A 654 -38.21 20.23 0.68
N GLU A 655 -37.01 20.44 1.22
CA GLU A 655 -36.54 21.40 2.26
C GLU A 655 -35.30 20.75 2.92
N SER A 656 -34.20 21.39 3.28
CA SER A 656 -33.63 22.73 3.14
C SER A 656 -32.19 22.63 3.71
N ASP A 657 -31.35 23.63 3.44
CA ASP A 657 -29.96 23.78 3.89
C ASP A 657 -29.71 23.42 5.37
N ASP A 658 -28.78 22.48 5.61
CA ASP A 658 -28.06 22.32 6.89
C ASP A 658 -26.62 21.88 6.57
N GLU A 659 -25.74 22.85 6.35
CA GLU A 659 -24.30 22.68 6.59
C GLU A 659 -24.04 22.98 8.07
N ASP A 660 -23.63 21.97 8.85
CA ASP A 660 -22.72 22.04 10.01
C ASP A 660 -22.94 20.83 10.93
N PHE A 661 -22.16 19.76 10.76
CA PHE A 661 -21.54 18.97 11.84
C PHE A 661 -20.80 17.76 11.25
N MET A 662 -19.48 17.83 11.13
CA MET A 662 -18.64 16.63 11.09
C MET A 662 -18.13 16.38 12.51
N PRO A 663 -18.40 15.21 13.14
CA PRO A 663 -17.79 14.87 14.40
C PRO A 663 -16.32 14.50 14.14
N ALA A 664 -15.41 15.37 14.57
CA ALA A 664 -14.00 14.99 14.70
C ALA A 664 -13.92 13.83 15.70
N LEU A 665 -13.48 12.66 15.24
CA LEU A 665 -13.02 11.58 16.11
C LEU A 665 -11.69 12.02 16.74
N MET A 666 -11.77 12.87 17.76
CA MET A 666 -10.66 13.12 18.67
C MET A 666 -10.44 11.86 19.49
N PHE A 667 -9.38 11.12 19.19
CA PHE A 667 -8.76 10.28 20.19
C PHE A 667 -8.15 11.22 21.24
N ASP A 668 -8.82 11.39 22.37
CA ASP A 668 -8.24 12.02 23.55
C ASP A 668 -7.08 11.14 24.04
N PHE A 669 -5.89 11.39 23.51
CA PHE A 669 -4.67 10.93 24.16
C PHE A 669 -4.62 11.60 25.54
N PRO A 670 -4.48 10.85 26.65
CA PRO A 670 -4.27 11.47 27.94
C PRO A 670 -2.99 12.31 27.83
N LYS A 671 -3.14 13.64 27.91
CA LYS A 671 -2.01 14.57 28.02
C LYS A 671 -1.11 14.03 29.14
N PRO A 672 0.19 13.78 28.91
CA PRO A 672 1.08 13.43 30.00
C PRO A 672 1.09 14.61 30.97
N GLY A 673 0.51 14.40 32.15
CA GLY A 673 0.59 15.33 33.27
C GLY A 673 2.04 15.43 33.68
N LEU A 674 2.71 16.46 33.15
CA LEU A 674 4.09 16.80 33.42
C LEU A 674 4.09 17.90 34.50
N GLU A 675 3.42 17.63 35.61
CA GLU A 675 3.47 18.44 36.83
C GLU A 675 3.55 17.44 38.00
N ASP A 676 4.50 17.68 38.91
CA ASP A 676 4.83 16.93 40.13
C ASP A 676 5.84 15.77 40.01
N LEU A 677 7.08 16.12 39.66
CA LEU A 677 8.29 15.49 40.22
C LEU A 677 9.33 16.58 40.53
N ASP A 678 9.19 17.18 41.72
CA ASP A 678 10.28 17.83 42.47
C ASP A 678 10.81 16.85 43.54
#